data_AF-A0A3D3S922-F1
#
_entry.id   AF-A0A3D3S922-F1
#
_cell.length_a   1.000
_cell.length_b   1.000
_cell.length_c   1.000
_cell.angle_alpha   90.00
_cell.angle_beta   90.00
_cell.angle_gamma   90.00
#
_symmetry.space_group_name_H-M   'P 1'
#
loop_
_entity.id
_entity.type
_entity.pdbx_description
1 polymer ?
#
loop_
_entity_poly.entity_id
_entity_poly.type
_entity_poly.pdbx_seq_one_letter_code
_entity_poly.pdbx_strand_id
1 'polypeptide(L)'
;MKILTHTVKPRLEGELAALDPIARNLWLSWNFEAVSLFIRIDQDAWAASGQNPMKMLGMVSQERFEQLAQDDSFIASLNDVKNLFERYKKGETWYKGPKSPVTAYFSMEFGIDVSLPTYSGGLGILSGDHMKTSSDLGLPLVGVGLLYRQGYFKQYLNADGFQQESYPENDWYNMPVQQCCDAAGKPILITVELADKLVHAAIWEVKVGRSSLYLLDTNIPENAPEYRTITATLYGGDKETRIRQEIVLGIGGVRALAALGIPVAATHMNEGHSAFLALERIRTIMAEHGLSVREAVQAFIPTNIFTTHTPVPAGNERFGIDLMDKYFRRWTQNLGADWGEFLGLGRENPGDNNESFCMTVFALKLSAYANGVSALHGEVSREMWKELWPQLPAGEIPIGSVTNGVHPRTWISHDMLALLDRYLGPRFCVEPGSRDIWDRMDRVSDEELWRTHERRRERLIVFSRDRLGASMSRLGITDPALIKAGEALSPSIFTLSFARRFATYKRGNLLLSDPDRLIRLLSSRDMPMQIIFAGKAHPHDIPGKELIRELVHFSRKEEVLGRLVFLEDYDMNMAHYMTSGSDVWLNTPRRPLEASGTSGMKAGMNGVLNCSVLDGWWAEGYKSDIGWAIGLGEEYKDEELQDKIESEALYDLLEREILPTFYRRGRDGIPRDWIAKMRASIGSIGRNFSSHRMLEEYYGAYYKPAMAEGSRLKAEGYASSRALLGYLDRAKSLWPQVAITEVRDDAPP
;
A
#
# COMPACT_ATOMS: atom_id res chain seq x y z
N MET A 1 33.82 -25.18 9.97
CA MET A 1 32.96 -26.14 9.23
C MET A 1 32.48 -25.42 7.96
N LYS A 2 32.88 -25.86 6.77
CA LYS A 2 32.42 -25.25 5.51
C LYS A 2 31.02 -25.80 5.24
N ILE A 3 29.98 -25.01 5.53
CA ILE A 3 28.60 -25.39 5.19
C ILE A 3 28.48 -25.23 3.67
N LEU A 4 28.26 -26.35 2.97
CA LEU A 4 27.93 -26.36 1.54
C LEU A 4 26.42 -26.32 1.43
N THR A 5 25.90 -25.20 0.94
CA THR A 5 24.45 -25.04 0.69
C THR A 5 24.16 -25.43 -0.75
N HIS A 6 23.21 -26.35 -0.94
CA HIS A 6 22.74 -26.76 -2.26
C HIS A 6 21.30 -26.29 -2.45
N THR A 7 21.01 -25.61 -3.55
CA THR A 7 19.64 -25.29 -3.97
C THR A 7 19.19 -26.34 -4.98
N VAL A 8 18.20 -27.15 -4.61
CA VAL A 8 17.58 -28.12 -5.52
C VAL A 8 16.49 -27.40 -6.31
N LYS A 9 16.53 -27.50 -7.64
CA LYS A 9 15.48 -26.96 -8.53
C LYS A 9 14.83 -28.11 -9.29
N PRO A 10 13.50 -28.08 -9.49
CA PRO A 10 12.83 -29.06 -10.34
C PRO A 10 13.37 -28.98 -11.77
N ARG A 11 13.44 -30.13 -12.44
CA ARG A 11 13.86 -30.21 -13.84
C ARG A 11 12.65 -29.92 -14.73
N LEU A 12 12.52 -28.66 -15.13
CA LEU A 12 11.48 -28.18 -16.05
C LEU A 12 12.04 -28.15 -17.48
N GLU A 13 11.68 -29.13 -18.31
CA GLU A 13 12.15 -29.26 -19.70
C GLU A 13 11.02 -29.10 -20.71
N GLY A 14 11.41 -28.91 -21.98
CA GLY A 14 10.46 -28.76 -23.08
C GLY A 14 9.51 -27.58 -22.85
N GLU A 15 8.21 -27.84 -22.95
CA GLU A 15 7.19 -26.81 -22.75
C GLU A 15 7.04 -26.36 -21.29
N LEU A 16 7.31 -27.26 -20.32
CA LEU A 16 7.23 -26.94 -18.89
C LEU A 16 8.26 -25.89 -18.45
N ALA A 17 9.31 -25.66 -19.23
CA ALA A 17 10.29 -24.59 -18.99
C ALA A 17 9.63 -23.20 -18.89
N ALA A 18 8.43 -23.01 -19.46
CA ALA A 18 7.67 -21.76 -19.36
C ALA A 18 7.17 -21.45 -17.93
N LEU A 19 7.10 -22.45 -17.03
CA LEU A 19 6.66 -22.25 -15.65
C LEU A 19 7.62 -21.38 -14.83
N ASP A 20 8.94 -21.51 -15.01
CA ASP A 20 9.94 -20.73 -14.24
C ASP A 20 9.82 -19.21 -14.48
N PRO A 21 9.81 -18.67 -15.72
CA PRO A 21 9.67 -17.23 -15.92
C PRO A 21 8.30 -16.69 -15.48
N ILE A 22 7.23 -17.50 -15.48
CA ILE A 22 5.92 -17.12 -14.94
C ILE A 22 5.97 -17.08 -13.41
N ALA A 23 6.54 -18.10 -12.77
CA ALA A 23 6.66 -18.18 -11.30
C ALA A 23 7.54 -17.06 -10.72
N ARG A 24 8.55 -16.60 -11.47
CA ARG A 24 9.45 -15.50 -11.08
C ARG A 24 8.87 -14.11 -11.26
N ASN A 25 7.72 -13.97 -11.93
CA ASN A 25 7.13 -12.67 -12.23
C ASN A 25 5.82 -12.49 -11.46
N LEU A 26 5.74 -11.44 -10.65
CA LEU A 26 4.56 -11.15 -9.84
C LEU A 26 3.33 -10.76 -10.66
N TRP A 27 3.41 -10.70 -11.99
CA TRP A 27 2.25 -10.65 -12.90
C TRP A 27 1.17 -11.70 -12.57
N LEU A 28 1.58 -12.87 -12.09
CA LEU A 28 0.66 -13.91 -11.63
C LEU A 28 -0.31 -13.40 -10.54
N SER A 29 0.10 -12.44 -9.69
CA SER A 29 -0.72 -11.91 -8.59
C SER A 29 -1.96 -11.11 -9.01
N TRP A 30 -2.12 -10.80 -10.30
CA TRP A 30 -3.35 -10.21 -10.85
C TRP A 30 -3.83 -10.90 -12.13
N ASN A 31 -3.41 -12.16 -12.33
CA ASN A 31 -3.84 -12.99 -13.45
C ASN A 31 -4.30 -14.37 -12.95
N PHE A 32 -5.61 -14.56 -12.87
CA PHE A 32 -6.19 -15.76 -12.27
C PHE A 32 -5.98 -17.01 -13.14
N GLU A 33 -5.85 -16.87 -14.46
CA GLU A 33 -5.51 -17.97 -15.36
C GLU A 33 -4.13 -18.54 -15.02
N ALA A 34 -3.16 -17.65 -14.73
CA ALA A 34 -1.85 -18.07 -14.21
C ALA A 34 -1.96 -18.72 -12.84
N VAL A 35 -2.68 -18.15 -11.87
CA VAL A 35 -2.89 -18.78 -10.54
C VAL A 35 -3.51 -20.18 -10.67
N SER A 36 -4.55 -20.31 -11.51
CA SER A 36 -5.26 -21.57 -11.76
C SER A 36 -4.35 -22.63 -12.36
N LEU A 37 -3.41 -22.23 -13.22
CA LEU A 37 -2.39 -23.13 -13.77
C LEU A 37 -1.56 -23.77 -12.64
N PHE A 38 -1.10 -22.99 -11.66
CA PHE A 38 -0.32 -23.52 -10.53
C PHE A 38 -1.17 -24.38 -9.58
N ILE A 39 -2.43 -24.00 -9.33
CA ILE A 39 -3.37 -24.85 -8.56
C ILE A 39 -3.55 -26.22 -9.23
N ARG A 40 -3.61 -26.28 -10.56
CA ARG A 40 -3.77 -27.54 -11.32
C ARG A 40 -2.53 -28.43 -11.30
N ILE A 41 -1.34 -27.88 -11.08
CA ILE A 41 -0.13 -28.70 -10.92
C ILE A 41 -0.32 -29.61 -9.71
N ASP A 42 -0.61 -29.01 -8.54
CA ASP A 42 -0.90 -29.70 -7.29
C ASP A 42 -1.57 -28.71 -6.29
N GLN A 43 -2.82 -28.99 -5.92
CA GLN A 43 -3.64 -28.11 -5.07
C GLN A 43 -3.12 -28.06 -3.62
N ASP A 44 -2.67 -29.20 -3.09
CA ASP A 44 -2.22 -29.30 -1.70
C ASP A 44 -0.86 -28.62 -1.54
N ALA A 45 0.06 -28.82 -2.49
CA ALA A 45 1.34 -28.11 -2.52
C ALA A 45 1.15 -26.60 -2.71
N TRP A 46 0.17 -26.16 -3.52
CA TRP A 46 -0.17 -24.74 -3.63
C TRP A 46 -0.61 -24.15 -2.29
N ALA A 47 -1.52 -24.81 -1.58
CA ALA A 47 -1.97 -24.36 -0.25
C ALA A 47 -0.83 -24.37 0.78
N ALA A 48 -0.06 -25.46 0.85
CA ALA A 48 1.04 -25.63 1.81
C ALA A 48 2.24 -24.70 1.54
N SER A 49 2.45 -24.28 0.28
CA SER A 49 3.46 -23.29 -0.08
C SER A 49 3.11 -21.87 0.40
N GLY A 50 1.87 -21.64 0.85
CA GLY A 50 1.36 -20.30 1.13
C GLY A 50 1.08 -19.50 -0.15
N GLN A 51 0.64 -20.17 -1.22
CA GLN A 51 0.39 -19.57 -2.54
C GLN A 51 1.64 -18.94 -3.18
N ASN A 52 2.82 -19.50 -2.88
CA ASN A 52 4.07 -19.04 -3.46
C ASN A 52 4.47 -19.97 -4.62
N PRO A 53 4.43 -19.52 -5.88
CA PRO A 53 4.69 -20.37 -7.03
C PRO A 53 6.13 -20.90 -7.05
N MET A 54 7.12 -20.11 -6.60
CA MET A 54 8.51 -20.54 -6.54
C MET A 54 8.72 -21.66 -5.53
N LYS A 55 8.18 -21.51 -4.33
CA LYS A 55 8.23 -22.55 -3.30
C LYS A 55 7.46 -23.80 -3.71
N MET A 56 6.27 -23.62 -4.30
CA MET A 56 5.41 -24.70 -4.76
C MET A 56 6.10 -25.60 -5.77
N LEU A 57 6.79 -25.02 -6.76
CA LEU A 57 7.54 -25.80 -7.76
C LEU A 57 8.62 -26.70 -7.14
N GLY A 58 9.21 -26.30 -6.00
CA GLY A 58 10.17 -27.12 -5.24
C GLY A 58 9.53 -28.17 -4.33
N MET A 59 8.21 -28.10 -4.08
CA MET A 59 7.46 -29.05 -3.24
C MET A 59 6.85 -30.20 -4.06
N VAL A 60 6.68 -30.01 -5.36
CA VAL A 60 6.09 -30.99 -6.28
C VAL A 60 7.15 -32.02 -6.71
N SER A 61 6.76 -33.30 -6.79
CA SER A 61 7.67 -34.38 -7.21
C SER A 61 8.03 -34.29 -8.69
N GLN A 62 9.22 -34.78 -9.06
CA GLN A 62 9.64 -34.82 -10.47
C GLN A 62 8.72 -35.71 -11.32
N GLU A 63 8.23 -36.82 -10.76
CA GLU A 63 7.26 -37.71 -11.41
C GLU A 63 5.98 -36.96 -11.80
N ARG A 64 5.49 -36.06 -10.93
CA ARG A 64 4.31 -35.24 -11.24
C ARG A 64 4.55 -34.32 -12.43
N PHE A 65 5.73 -33.71 -12.53
CA PHE A 65 6.08 -32.91 -13.71
C PHE A 65 6.18 -33.76 -14.98
N GLU A 66 6.72 -34.98 -14.89
CA GLU A 66 6.79 -35.91 -16.02
C GLU A 66 5.40 -36.34 -16.50
N GLN A 67 4.44 -36.52 -15.58
CA GLN A 67 3.03 -36.77 -15.92
C GLN A 67 2.39 -35.56 -16.61
N LEU A 68 2.60 -34.35 -16.07
CA LEU A 68 2.06 -33.11 -16.66
C LEU A 68 2.64 -32.80 -18.03
N ALA A 69 3.89 -33.21 -18.30
CA ALA A 69 4.51 -33.10 -19.62
C ALA A 69 3.81 -33.96 -20.69
N GLN A 70 3.05 -34.99 -20.28
CA GLN A 70 2.29 -35.88 -21.15
C GLN A 70 0.78 -35.58 -21.14
N ASP A 71 0.33 -34.59 -20.36
CA ASP A 71 -1.08 -34.17 -20.27
C ASP A 71 -1.36 -33.04 -21.27
N ASP A 72 -1.94 -33.40 -22.42
CA ASP A 72 -2.31 -32.45 -23.49
C ASP A 72 -3.17 -31.28 -22.99
N SER A 73 -4.05 -31.51 -22.01
CA SER A 73 -4.93 -30.49 -21.44
C SER A 73 -4.15 -29.49 -20.59
N PHE A 74 -3.20 -29.98 -19.79
CA PHE A 74 -2.32 -29.12 -19.02
C PHE A 74 -1.40 -28.30 -19.92
N ILE A 75 -0.79 -28.94 -20.93
CA ILE A 75 0.09 -28.29 -21.89
C ILE A 75 -0.62 -27.19 -22.68
N ALA A 76 -1.84 -27.44 -23.16
CA ALA A 76 -2.64 -26.41 -23.82
C ALA A 76 -2.88 -25.20 -22.90
N SER A 77 -3.22 -25.46 -21.63
CA SER A 77 -3.46 -24.39 -20.63
C SER A 77 -2.17 -23.61 -20.31
N LEU A 78 -1.03 -24.29 -20.22
CA LEU A 78 0.27 -23.66 -20.05
C LEU A 78 0.61 -22.77 -21.24
N ASN A 79 0.37 -23.24 -22.47
CA ASN A 79 0.60 -22.48 -23.69
C ASN A 79 -0.31 -21.23 -23.78
N ASP A 80 -1.57 -21.32 -23.36
CA ASP A 80 -2.47 -20.18 -23.28
C ASP A 80 -1.98 -19.11 -22.29
N VAL A 81 -1.58 -19.52 -21.08
CA VAL A 81 -1.03 -18.61 -20.06
C VAL A 81 0.29 -18.00 -20.53
N LYS A 82 1.17 -18.80 -21.14
CA LYS A 82 2.42 -18.32 -21.75
C LYS A 82 2.16 -17.27 -22.83
N ASN A 83 1.21 -17.52 -23.73
CA ASN A 83 0.83 -16.58 -24.77
C ASN A 83 0.20 -15.31 -24.20
N LEU A 84 -0.57 -15.42 -23.12
CA LEU A 84 -1.12 -14.27 -22.39
C LEU A 84 0.00 -13.43 -21.76
N PHE A 85 0.97 -14.08 -21.10
CA PHE A 85 2.11 -13.42 -20.47
C PHE A 85 3.00 -12.70 -21.50
N GLU A 86 3.30 -13.34 -22.63
CA GLU A 86 4.09 -12.73 -23.70
C GLU A 86 3.35 -11.57 -24.37
N ARG A 87 2.04 -11.70 -24.61
CA ARG A 87 1.20 -10.60 -25.11
C ARG A 87 1.16 -9.43 -24.15
N TYR A 88 1.09 -9.69 -22.84
CA TYR A 88 1.24 -8.64 -21.84
C TYR A 88 2.60 -7.97 -22.01
N LYS A 89 3.71 -8.69 -21.84
CA LYS A 89 5.05 -8.09 -21.88
C LYS A 89 5.36 -7.27 -23.15
N LYS A 90 4.94 -7.74 -24.32
CA LYS A 90 5.21 -7.10 -25.63
C LYS A 90 4.11 -6.17 -26.12
N GLY A 91 2.95 -6.18 -25.48
CA GLY A 91 1.79 -5.41 -25.90
C GLY A 91 2.02 -3.91 -25.85
N GLU A 92 1.26 -3.18 -26.67
CA GLU A 92 1.25 -1.73 -26.61
C GLU A 92 0.68 -1.24 -25.28
N THR A 93 1.34 -0.23 -24.71
CA THR A 93 0.93 0.39 -23.44
C THR A 93 0.44 1.82 -23.67
N TRP A 94 -0.21 2.38 -22.65
CA TRP A 94 -0.62 3.79 -22.63
C TRP A 94 0.56 4.75 -22.84
N TYR A 95 1.67 4.53 -22.12
CA TYR A 95 2.86 5.35 -22.24
C TYR A 95 3.63 5.04 -23.53
N LYS A 96 3.76 6.06 -24.40
CA LYS A 96 4.46 6.00 -25.69
C LYS A 96 5.84 6.67 -25.71
N GLY A 97 6.30 7.23 -24.60
CA GLY A 97 7.60 7.90 -24.52
C GLY A 97 8.78 6.94 -24.33
N PRO A 98 10.02 7.47 -24.18
CA PRO A 98 11.21 6.66 -23.95
C PRO A 98 11.13 5.93 -22.60
N LYS A 99 11.62 4.68 -22.56
CA LYS A 99 11.63 3.86 -21.34
C LYS A 99 12.78 4.18 -20.38
N SER A 100 13.68 5.07 -20.77
CA SER A 100 14.86 5.51 -20.02
C SER A 100 15.18 6.96 -20.39
N PRO A 101 15.61 7.82 -19.44
CA PRO A 101 15.76 7.55 -18.00
C PRO A 101 14.43 7.30 -17.26
N VAL A 102 14.51 6.74 -16.05
CA VAL A 102 13.35 6.32 -15.26
C VAL A 102 13.02 7.30 -14.11
N THR A 103 11.79 7.24 -13.62
CA THR A 103 11.42 7.72 -12.28
C THR A 103 11.67 6.62 -11.26
N ALA A 104 12.37 6.92 -10.17
CA ALA A 104 12.63 5.96 -9.10
C ALA A 104 11.69 6.21 -7.92
N TYR A 105 10.82 5.25 -7.62
CA TYR A 105 9.83 5.29 -6.55
C TYR A 105 10.36 4.55 -5.31
N PHE A 106 10.63 5.29 -4.24
CA PHE A 106 11.21 4.76 -3.01
C PHE A 106 10.15 4.57 -1.94
N SER A 107 10.08 3.38 -1.36
CA SER A 107 9.15 3.06 -0.27
C SER A 107 9.76 2.04 0.69
N MET A 108 9.42 2.16 1.98
CA MET A 108 9.76 1.15 2.98
C MET A 108 8.95 -0.13 2.79
N GLU A 109 7.78 -0.07 2.16
CA GLU A 109 6.91 -1.23 1.98
C GLU A 109 6.30 -1.33 0.58
N PHE A 110 6.12 -2.59 0.14
CA PHE A 110 5.48 -2.98 -1.11
C PHE A 110 4.61 -4.23 -0.87
N GLY A 111 3.30 -4.07 -1.02
CA GLY A 111 2.30 -5.13 -0.90
C GLY A 111 1.83 -5.56 -2.29
N ILE A 112 2.62 -6.41 -2.94
CA ILE A 112 2.36 -6.86 -4.32
C ILE A 112 1.66 -8.22 -4.33
N ASP A 113 2.19 -9.18 -3.58
CA ASP A 113 1.71 -10.55 -3.53
C ASP A 113 2.02 -11.18 -2.16
N VAL A 114 1.24 -12.18 -1.74
CA VAL A 114 1.45 -12.88 -0.46
C VAL A 114 2.79 -13.63 -0.39
N SER A 115 3.37 -14.00 -1.54
CA SER A 115 4.69 -14.63 -1.62
C SER A 115 5.85 -13.65 -1.34
N LEU A 116 5.59 -12.35 -1.27
CA LEU A 116 6.57 -11.30 -0.98
C LEU A 116 6.08 -10.44 0.21
N PRO A 117 6.33 -10.86 1.47
CA PRO A 117 5.78 -10.22 2.67
C PRO A 117 6.55 -8.94 3.07
N THR A 118 6.66 -7.98 2.15
CA THR A 118 7.38 -6.70 2.34
C THR A 118 6.43 -5.53 2.65
N TYR A 119 5.32 -5.78 3.33
CA TYR A 119 4.34 -4.75 3.70
C TYR A 119 3.69 -4.98 5.07
N SER A 120 3.18 -3.90 5.66
CA SER A 120 2.45 -3.92 6.93
C SER A 120 1.01 -3.43 6.83
N GLY A 121 0.70 -2.55 5.85
CA GLY A 121 -0.62 -1.94 5.74
C GLY A 121 -0.89 -1.20 4.44
N GLY A 122 -1.74 -0.17 4.53
CA GLY A 122 -2.29 0.53 3.36
C GLY A 122 -1.26 1.24 2.49
N LEU A 123 -0.17 1.76 3.07
CA LEU A 123 0.92 2.42 2.34
C LEU A 123 1.65 1.43 1.43
N GLY A 124 1.93 0.22 1.93
CA GLY A 124 2.57 -0.84 1.17
C GLY A 124 1.67 -1.38 0.07
N ILE A 125 0.38 -1.56 0.36
CA ILE A 125 -0.61 -1.91 -0.67
C ILE A 125 -0.66 -0.85 -1.78
N LEU A 126 -0.67 0.44 -1.42
CA LEU A 126 -0.64 1.51 -2.40
C LEU A 126 0.62 1.45 -3.26
N SER A 127 1.80 1.27 -2.66
CA SER A 127 3.06 1.08 -3.40
C SER A 127 3.02 -0.12 -4.33
N GLY A 128 2.39 -1.23 -3.91
CA GLY A 128 2.16 -2.40 -4.75
C GLY A 128 1.26 -2.09 -5.94
N ASP A 129 0.11 -1.46 -5.71
CA ASP A 129 -0.82 -1.05 -6.77
C ASP A 129 -0.20 -0.01 -7.71
N HIS A 130 0.66 0.88 -7.20
CA HIS A 130 1.47 1.84 -7.97
C HIS A 130 2.40 1.07 -8.93
N MET A 131 3.13 0.06 -8.45
CA MET A 131 4.03 -0.76 -9.28
C MET A 131 3.27 -1.59 -10.33
N LYS A 132 2.17 -2.22 -9.94
CA LYS A 132 1.32 -3.02 -10.86
C LYS A 132 0.76 -2.15 -11.99
N THR A 133 0.27 -0.98 -11.63
CA THR A 133 -0.33 -0.06 -12.60
C THR A 133 0.73 0.63 -13.46
N SER A 134 1.90 0.94 -12.90
CA SER A 134 3.06 1.39 -13.69
C SER A 134 3.41 0.36 -14.77
N SER A 135 3.39 -0.92 -14.41
CA SER A 135 3.60 -2.01 -15.36
C SER A 135 2.52 -2.06 -16.44
N ASP A 136 1.25 -1.91 -16.09
CA ASP A 136 0.13 -1.88 -17.03
C ASP A 136 0.22 -0.70 -18.01
N LEU A 137 0.47 0.51 -17.49
CA LEU A 137 0.63 1.73 -18.29
C LEU A 137 1.96 1.78 -19.05
N GLY A 138 2.91 0.91 -18.72
CA GLY A 138 4.24 0.86 -19.29
C GLY A 138 5.10 2.08 -18.96
N LEU A 139 4.91 2.70 -17.79
CA LEU A 139 5.65 3.88 -17.37
C LEU A 139 7.15 3.54 -17.18
N PRO A 140 8.07 4.50 -17.43
CA PRO A 140 9.49 4.33 -17.15
C PRO A 140 9.73 4.53 -15.65
N LEU A 141 9.27 3.58 -14.84
CA LEU A 141 9.31 3.65 -13.37
C LEU A 141 9.84 2.35 -12.78
N VAL A 142 10.73 2.49 -11.80
CA VAL A 142 11.30 1.41 -10.99
C VAL A 142 11.00 1.64 -9.52
N GLY A 143 10.76 0.57 -8.77
CA GLY A 143 10.60 0.62 -7.32
C GLY A 143 11.93 0.38 -6.62
N VAL A 144 12.13 1.01 -5.45
CA VAL A 144 13.28 0.77 -4.57
C VAL A 144 12.80 0.59 -3.13
N GLY A 145 13.25 -0.48 -2.48
CA GLY A 145 12.87 -0.86 -1.12
C GLY A 145 13.94 -1.68 -0.39
N LEU A 146 13.55 -2.27 0.74
CA LEU A 146 14.38 -3.20 1.52
C LEU A 146 13.82 -4.62 1.48
N LEU A 147 14.70 -5.62 1.48
CA LEU A 147 14.32 -7.03 1.50
C LEU A 147 14.31 -7.55 2.95
N TYR A 148 13.13 -7.58 3.58
CA TYR A 148 13.00 -7.93 5.00
C TYR A 148 12.97 -9.43 5.25
N ARG A 149 14.00 -9.95 5.94
CA ARG A 149 14.16 -11.38 6.24
C ARG A 149 12.95 -12.01 6.92
N GLN A 150 12.25 -11.28 7.78
CA GLN A 150 11.08 -11.76 8.51
C GLN A 150 9.78 -11.09 8.06
N GLY A 151 9.83 -10.15 7.10
CA GLY A 151 8.70 -9.33 6.71
C GLY A 151 8.20 -8.45 7.87
N TYR A 152 6.87 -8.26 7.94
CA TYR A 152 6.21 -7.83 9.17
C TYR A 152 5.98 -9.03 10.11
N PHE A 153 5.13 -8.93 11.13
CA PHE A 153 4.84 -10.09 11.98
C PHE A 153 3.60 -10.87 11.48
N LYS A 154 3.59 -12.18 11.77
CA LYS A 154 2.39 -13.02 11.73
C LYS A 154 1.65 -12.95 13.06
N GLN A 155 0.38 -12.62 13.00
CA GLN A 155 -0.48 -12.47 14.15
C GLN A 155 -1.00 -13.84 14.60
N TYR A 156 -1.07 -14.06 15.91
CA TYR A 156 -1.92 -15.10 16.48
C TYR A 156 -2.53 -14.60 17.78
N LEU A 157 -3.70 -15.11 18.15
CA LEU A 157 -4.31 -14.79 19.43
C LEU A 157 -4.03 -15.89 20.45
N ASN A 158 -3.74 -15.50 21.68
CA ASN A 158 -3.66 -16.45 22.80
C ASN A 158 -5.07 -16.84 23.27
N ALA A 159 -5.17 -17.72 24.29
CA ALA A 159 -6.44 -18.20 24.81
C ALA A 159 -7.38 -17.07 25.27
N ASP A 160 -6.84 -15.95 25.74
CA ASP A 160 -7.58 -14.78 26.19
C ASP A 160 -7.99 -13.83 25.04
N GLY A 161 -7.64 -14.14 23.80
CA GLY A 161 -7.91 -13.27 22.65
C GLY A 161 -6.94 -12.10 22.52
N PHE A 162 -5.86 -12.09 23.30
CA PHE A 162 -4.83 -11.06 23.22
C PHE A 162 -3.82 -11.38 22.11
N GLN A 163 -3.47 -10.36 21.33
CA GLN A 163 -2.56 -10.48 20.19
C GLN A 163 -1.13 -10.82 20.61
N GLN A 164 -0.55 -11.77 19.89
CA GLN A 164 0.85 -12.15 19.92
C GLN A 164 1.46 -12.08 18.51
N GLU A 165 2.79 -12.00 18.46
CA GLU A 165 3.57 -11.85 17.23
C GLU A 165 4.53 -13.03 17.02
N SER A 166 4.62 -13.51 15.78
CA SER A 166 5.66 -14.44 15.33
C SER A 166 6.39 -13.89 14.11
N TYR A 167 7.69 -14.20 14.00
CA TYR A 167 8.59 -13.64 12.97
C TYR A 167 9.29 -14.77 12.20
N PRO A 168 8.56 -15.51 11.33
CA PRO A 168 9.15 -16.56 10.52
C PRO A 168 10.17 -15.98 9.54
N GLU A 169 11.28 -16.68 9.31
CA GLU A 169 12.27 -16.26 8.31
C GLU A 169 11.84 -16.66 6.90
N ASN A 170 12.07 -15.75 5.96
CA ASN A 170 11.86 -15.91 4.54
C ASN A 170 13.09 -16.56 3.88
N ASP A 171 12.84 -17.38 2.86
CA ASP A 171 13.88 -18.02 2.05
C ASP A 171 13.89 -17.43 0.64
N TRP A 172 14.89 -16.60 0.36
CA TRP A 172 15.07 -15.89 -0.91
C TRP A 172 15.08 -16.82 -2.12
N TYR A 173 15.60 -18.04 -1.98
CA TYR A 173 15.73 -18.98 -3.10
C TYR A 173 14.40 -19.60 -3.50
N ASN A 174 13.41 -19.57 -2.60
CA ASN A 174 12.05 -20.04 -2.80
C ASN A 174 11.05 -18.89 -2.96
N MET A 175 11.52 -17.69 -3.27
CA MET A 175 10.71 -16.49 -3.47
C MET A 175 10.89 -15.92 -4.89
N PRO A 176 9.96 -15.09 -5.38
CA PRO A 176 10.08 -14.43 -6.68
C PRO A 176 11.05 -13.23 -6.64
N VAL A 177 12.23 -13.45 -6.06
CA VAL A 177 13.36 -12.51 -6.00
C VAL A 177 14.55 -13.12 -6.74
N GLN A 178 15.34 -12.28 -7.40
CA GLN A 178 16.57 -12.71 -8.07
C GLN A 178 17.73 -11.80 -7.67
N GLN A 179 18.84 -12.39 -7.25
CA GLN A 179 20.02 -11.60 -6.92
C GLN A 179 20.62 -10.99 -8.18
N CYS A 180 20.91 -9.69 -8.14
CA CYS A 180 21.59 -8.99 -9.21
C CYS A 180 23.09 -9.35 -9.17
N CYS A 181 23.60 -9.91 -10.25
CA CYS A 181 25.00 -10.29 -10.39
C CYS A 181 25.67 -9.52 -11.54
N ASP A 182 27.00 -9.38 -11.45
CA ASP A 182 27.83 -8.89 -12.53
C ASP A 182 27.96 -9.93 -13.67
N ALA A 183 28.70 -9.58 -14.73
CA ALA A 183 28.93 -10.46 -15.87
C ALA A 183 29.67 -11.77 -15.52
N ALA A 184 30.35 -11.84 -14.37
CA ALA A 184 31.02 -13.04 -13.87
C ALA A 184 30.12 -13.89 -12.95
N GLY A 185 28.85 -13.48 -12.75
CA GLY A 185 27.91 -14.15 -11.87
C GLY A 185 28.12 -13.84 -10.39
N LYS A 186 28.97 -12.87 -10.04
CA LYS A 186 29.20 -12.46 -8.65
C LYS A 186 28.12 -11.44 -8.23
N PRO A 187 27.56 -11.53 -7.00
CA PRO A 187 26.60 -10.55 -6.51
C PRO A 187 27.13 -9.12 -6.57
N ILE A 188 26.30 -8.21 -7.07
CA ILE A 188 26.58 -6.78 -7.04
C ILE A 188 26.30 -6.28 -5.62
N LEU A 189 27.33 -5.78 -4.97
CA LEU A 189 27.26 -5.20 -3.64
C LEU A 189 27.48 -3.69 -3.71
N ILE A 190 26.64 -2.94 -3.01
CA ILE A 190 26.87 -1.53 -2.71
C ILE A 190 27.44 -1.38 -1.31
N THR A 191 28.06 -0.23 -1.04
CA THR A 191 28.57 0.12 0.29
C THR A 191 27.90 1.40 0.74
N VAL A 192 27.47 1.44 2.01
CA VAL A 192 26.87 2.58 2.70
C VAL A 192 27.66 2.84 3.98
N GLU A 193 27.95 4.11 4.26
CA GLU A 193 28.62 4.51 5.50
C GLU A 193 27.54 4.68 6.59
N LEU A 194 27.68 3.94 7.68
CA LEU A 194 26.86 4.05 8.88
C LEU A 194 27.77 4.45 10.04
N ALA A 195 27.80 5.74 10.35
CA ALA A 195 28.74 6.34 11.30
C ALA A 195 30.21 6.05 10.88
N ASP A 196 30.95 5.25 11.67
CA ASP A 196 32.34 4.88 11.39
C ASP A 196 32.50 3.55 10.66
N LYS A 197 31.40 2.87 10.29
CA LYS A 197 31.41 1.55 9.65
C LYS A 197 30.96 1.61 8.20
N LEU A 198 31.55 0.74 7.39
CA LEU A 198 31.08 0.46 6.04
C LEU A 198 30.17 -0.78 6.10
N VAL A 199 28.94 -0.61 5.65
CA VAL A 199 27.95 -1.68 5.56
C VAL A 199 27.67 -1.96 4.09
N HIS A 200 27.69 -3.24 3.74
CA HIS A 200 27.43 -3.71 2.40
C HIS A 200 25.96 -4.10 2.25
N ALA A 201 25.37 -3.88 1.07
CA ALA A 201 24.06 -4.42 0.76
C ALA A 201 24.07 -5.10 -0.61
N ALA A 202 23.52 -6.31 -0.66
CA ALA A 202 23.24 -7.02 -1.91
C ALA A 202 21.95 -6.47 -2.54
N ILE A 203 21.92 -6.45 -3.87
CA ILE A 203 20.76 -5.97 -4.62
C ILE A 203 19.99 -7.17 -5.17
N TRP A 204 18.67 -7.16 -4.96
CA TRP A 204 17.75 -8.16 -5.47
C TRP A 204 16.72 -7.49 -6.37
N GLU A 205 16.38 -8.13 -7.49
CA GLU A 205 15.32 -7.72 -8.40
C GLU A 205 14.08 -8.58 -8.23
N VAL A 206 12.93 -7.92 -8.18
CA VAL A 206 11.60 -8.53 -8.31
C VAL A 206 10.97 -8.01 -9.59
N LYS A 207 10.54 -8.92 -10.48
CA LYS A 207 9.78 -8.55 -11.68
C LYS A 207 8.31 -8.37 -11.31
N VAL A 208 7.77 -7.17 -11.57
CA VAL A 208 6.37 -6.82 -11.37
C VAL A 208 5.78 -6.52 -12.74
N GLY A 209 5.36 -7.57 -13.45
CA GLY A 209 4.94 -7.47 -14.84
C GLY A 209 6.09 -7.01 -15.74
N ARG A 210 6.00 -5.78 -16.24
CA ARG A 210 6.99 -5.07 -17.08
C ARG A 210 7.94 -4.19 -16.25
N SER A 211 7.54 -3.80 -15.04
CA SER A 211 8.36 -2.98 -14.13
C SER A 211 9.27 -3.84 -13.25
N SER A 212 10.30 -3.22 -12.70
CA SER A 212 11.22 -3.85 -11.75
C SER A 212 11.17 -3.15 -10.39
N LEU A 213 11.20 -3.94 -9.32
CA LEU A 213 11.39 -3.50 -7.95
C LEU A 213 12.77 -4.00 -7.47
N TYR A 214 13.62 -3.09 -7.00
CA TYR A 214 14.93 -3.41 -6.46
C TYR A 214 14.89 -3.35 -4.94
N LEU A 215 15.29 -4.44 -4.28
CA LEU A 215 15.29 -4.59 -2.84
C LEU A 215 16.71 -4.80 -2.32
N LEU A 216 17.06 -4.08 -1.26
CA LEU A 216 18.38 -4.17 -0.65
C LEU A 216 18.38 -5.12 0.54
N ASP A 217 19.38 -5.99 0.61
CA ASP A 217 19.59 -6.94 1.71
C ASP A 217 20.94 -6.73 2.38
N THR A 218 20.93 -6.46 3.68
CA THR A 218 22.13 -6.33 4.52
C THR A 218 22.52 -7.64 5.21
N ASN A 219 21.68 -8.67 5.16
CA ASN A 219 21.94 -9.97 5.76
C ASN A 219 22.92 -10.82 4.93
N ILE A 220 24.14 -10.33 4.80
CA ILE A 220 25.21 -10.97 4.04
C ILE A 220 26.47 -11.19 4.89
N PRO A 221 27.30 -12.21 4.58
CA PRO A 221 28.49 -12.54 5.37
C PRO A 221 29.49 -11.39 5.53
N GLU A 222 29.55 -10.48 4.58
CA GLU A 222 30.43 -9.30 4.55
C GLU A 222 30.16 -8.33 5.72
N ASN A 223 28.95 -8.34 6.28
CA ASN A 223 28.57 -7.49 7.39
C ASN A 223 28.75 -8.17 8.74
N ALA A 224 29.04 -7.37 9.77
CA ALA A 224 28.97 -7.82 11.17
C ALA A 224 27.51 -8.14 11.57
N PRO A 225 27.28 -9.07 12.52
CA PRO A 225 25.93 -9.54 12.87
C PRO A 225 24.91 -8.44 13.18
N GLU A 226 25.33 -7.36 13.84
CA GLU A 226 24.50 -6.22 14.20
C GLU A 226 24.03 -5.37 13.00
N TYR A 227 24.70 -5.45 11.86
CA TYR A 227 24.31 -4.75 10.63
C TYR A 227 23.46 -5.64 9.71
N ARG A 228 23.56 -6.95 9.86
CA ARG A 228 22.68 -7.91 9.15
C ARG A 228 21.22 -7.78 9.56
N THR A 229 20.97 -7.26 10.76
CA THR A 229 19.61 -7.09 11.30
C THR A 229 18.92 -5.82 10.80
N ILE A 230 19.61 -4.92 10.07
CA ILE A 230 18.96 -3.73 9.47
C ILE A 230 17.80 -4.16 8.58
N THR A 231 17.98 -5.23 7.80
CA THR A 231 16.94 -5.81 6.94
C THR A 231 16.27 -7.03 7.58
N ALA A 232 16.21 -7.13 8.92
CA ALA A 232 15.52 -8.23 9.59
C ALA A 232 14.00 -8.10 9.49
N THR A 233 13.42 -7.02 10.04
CA THR A 233 11.97 -6.83 10.16
C THR A 233 11.54 -5.48 9.61
N LEU A 234 10.39 -5.46 8.95
CA LEU A 234 9.69 -4.23 8.61
C LEU A 234 9.16 -3.60 9.89
N TYR A 235 9.54 -2.34 10.12
CA TYR A 235 9.07 -1.55 11.24
C TYR A 235 9.42 -2.10 12.65
N GLY A 236 10.41 -2.98 12.73
CA GLY A 236 10.96 -3.44 14.01
C GLY A 236 12.16 -2.62 14.48
N GLY A 237 12.69 -3.03 15.64
CA GLY A 237 13.83 -2.37 16.27
C GLY A 237 13.47 -1.04 16.94
N ASP A 238 14.51 -0.31 17.32
CA ASP A 238 14.45 1.01 17.95
C ASP A 238 14.70 2.14 16.95
N LYS A 239 14.73 3.39 17.43
CA LYS A 239 15.00 4.59 16.60
C LYS A 239 16.35 4.48 15.86
N GLU A 240 17.35 3.85 16.46
CA GLU A 240 18.64 3.64 15.82
C GLU A 240 18.54 2.62 14.67
N THR A 241 17.77 1.55 14.84
CA THR A 241 17.46 0.62 13.75
C THR A 241 16.73 1.32 12.61
N ARG A 242 15.76 2.20 12.93
CA ARG A 242 15.00 2.95 11.92
C ARG A 242 15.88 3.87 11.08
N ILE A 243 16.71 4.72 11.70
CA ILE A 243 17.58 5.63 10.93
C ILE A 243 18.56 4.84 10.03
N ARG A 244 19.07 3.69 10.50
CA ARG A 244 19.91 2.80 9.67
C ARG A 244 19.14 2.23 8.47
N GLN A 245 17.89 1.81 8.66
CA GLN A 245 17.03 1.36 7.55
C GLN A 245 16.80 2.47 6.53
N GLU A 246 16.48 3.68 6.99
CA GLU A 246 16.23 4.83 6.11
C GLU A 246 17.50 5.26 5.35
N ILE A 247 18.68 5.19 5.97
CA ILE A 247 19.97 5.43 5.30
C ILE A 247 20.23 4.37 4.22
N VAL A 248 20.05 3.09 4.54
CA VAL A 248 20.23 2.01 3.55
C VAL A 248 19.21 2.14 2.41
N LEU A 249 17.95 2.46 2.70
CA LEU A 249 16.93 2.67 1.68
C LEU A 249 17.27 3.88 0.80
N GLY A 250 17.49 5.04 1.39
CA GLY A 250 17.67 6.30 0.67
C GLY A 250 19.02 6.36 -0.05
N ILE A 251 20.12 6.35 0.71
CA ILE A 251 21.48 6.44 0.17
C ILE A 251 21.84 5.16 -0.59
N GLY A 252 21.61 4.00 0.02
CA GLY A 252 21.90 2.72 -0.61
C GLY A 252 21.07 2.51 -1.87
N GLY A 253 19.79 2.88 -1.88
CA GLY A 253 18.94 2.73 -3.06
C GLY A 253 19.41 3.53 -4.27
N VAL A 254 19.87 4.79 -4.07
CA VAL A 254 20.47 5.58 -5.15
C VAL A 254 21.76 4.93 -5.67
N ARG A 255 22.63 4.44 -4.77
CA ARG A 255 23.85 3.73 -5.15
C ARG A 255 23.56 2.43 -5.89
N ALA A 256 22.51 1.72 -5.52
CA ALA A 256 22.09 0.48 -6.17
C ALA A 256 21.65 0.72 -7.61
N LEU A 257 20.82 1.74 -7.86
CA LEU A 257 20.42 2.10 -9.22
C LEU A 257 21.63 2.49 -10.08
N ALA A 258 22.58 3.25 -9.51
CA ALA A 258 23.83 3.59 -10.20
C ALA A 258 24.70 2.36 -10.51
N ALA A 259 24.86 1.44 -9.54
CA ALA A 259 25.63 0.20 -9.72
C ALA A 259 25.02 -0.74 -10.77
N LEU A 260 23.69 -0.71 -10.93
CA LEU A 260 22.97 -1.44 -11.98
C LEU A 260 22.96 -0.73 -13.33
N GLY A 261 23.51 0.49 -13.44
CA GLY A 261 23.50 1.28 -14.67
C GLY A 261 22.11 1.80 -15.05
N ILE A 262 21.21 2.02 -14.08
CA ILE A 262 19.85 2.50 -14.31
C ILE A 262 19.84 4.04 -14.19
N PRO A 263 19.69 4.78 -15.30
CA PRO A 263 19.70 6.23 -15.25
C PRO A 263 18.37 6.78 -14.70
N VAL A 264 18.46 7.58 -13.65
CA VAL A 264 17.31 8.16 -12.94
C VAL A 264 17.13 9.62 -13.33
N ALA A 265 15.94 9.98 -13.82
CA ALA A 265 15.58 11.38 -14.13
C ALA A 265 14.86 12.07 -12.98
N ALA A 266 14.00 11.36 -12.26
CA ALA A 266 13.23 11.89 -11.15
C ALA A 266 13.14 10.88 -10.01
N THR A 267 12.97 11.37 -8.78
CA THR A 267 12.78 10.53 -7.59
C THR A 267 11.45 10.85 -6.93
N HIS A 268 10.76 9.82 -6.46
CA HIS A 268 9.53 9.94 -5.68
C HIS A 268 9.76 9.31 -4.31
N MET A 269 9.71 10.16 -3.27
CA MET A 269 9.71 9.77 -1.86
C MET A 269 8.28 9.44 -1.40
N ASN A 270 8.01 8.17 -1.13
CA ASN A 270 6.74 7.74 -0.54
C ASN A 270 6.85 7.78 0.99
N GLU A 271 6.33 8.85 1.59
CA GLU A 271 6.54 9.23 3.00
C GLU A 271 8.00 9.57 3.34
N GLY A 272 8.23 10.24 4.49
CA GLY A 272 9.53 10.76 4.90
C GLY A 272 10.65 9.72 5.04
N HIS A 273 10.33 8.43 5.14
CA HIS A 273 11.29 7.33 5.38
C HIS A 273 12.38 7.19 4.30
N SER A 274 12.15 7.72 3.11
CA SER A 274 13.09 7.63 1.99
C SER A 274 13.88 8.91 1.74
N ALA A 275 13.66 9.96 2.56
CA ALA A 275 14.14 11.30 2.26
C ALA A 275 15.67 11.42 2.23
N PHE A 276 16.41 10.52 2.88
CA PHE A 276 17.88 10.46 2.77
C PHE A 276 18.38 10.14 1.35
N LEU A 277 17.53 9.72 0.41
CA LEU A 277 17.91 9.62 -1.01
C LEU A 277 18.36 10.97 -1.57
N ALA A 278 17.85 12.09 -1.03
CA ALA A 278 18.22 13.42 -1.49
C ALA A 278 19.72 13.68 -1.29
N LEU A 279 20.26 13.22 -0.16
CA LEU A 279 21.66 13.38 0.21
C LEU A 279 22.60 12.76 -0.83
N GLU A 280 22.34 11.51 -1.21
CA GLU A 280 23.18 10.81 -2.20
C GLU A 280 22.99 11.38 -3.60
N ARG A 281 21.78 11.79 -3.98
CA ARG A 281 21.51 12.46 -5.27
C ARG A 281 22.24 13.80 -5.39
N ILE A 282 22.18 14.64 -4.35
CA ILE A 282 22.90 15.92 -4.28
C ILE A 282 24.40 15.67 -4.41
N ARG A 283 24.95 14.72 -3.64
CA ARG A 283 26.37 14.34 -3.72
C ARG A 283 26.78 13.92 -5.13
N THR A 284 25.96 13.10 -5.80
CA THR A 284 26.25 12.65 -7.18
C THR A 284 26.25 13.81 -8.16
N ILE A 285 25.27 14.71 -8.09
CA ILE A 285 25.21 15.93 -8.93
C ILE A 285 26.45 16.80 -8.71
N MET A 286 26.86 17.01 -7.45
CA MET A 286 28.08 17.77 -7.12
C MET A 286 29.32 17.12 -7.74
N ALA A 287 29.48 15.80 -7.59
CA ALA A 287 30.64 15.08 -8.07
C ALA A 287 30.72 15.04 -9.61
N GLU A 288 29.60 14.89 -10.30
CA GLU A 288 29.56 14.82 -11.76
C GLU A 288 29.72 16.19 -12.44
N HIS A 289 29.27 17.27 -11.80
CA HIS A 289 29.15 18.59 -12.44
C HIS A 289 29.93 19.71 -11.74
N GLY A 290 30.66 19.42 -10.67
CA GLY A 290 31.47 20.40 -9.94
C GLY A 290 30.62 21.52 -9.34
N LEU A 291 29.41 21.20 -8.85
CA LEU A 291 28.53 22.15 -8.17
C LEU A 291 28.85 22.22 -6.67
N SER A 292 28.67 23.39 -6.07
CA SER A 292 28.60 23.52 -4.61
C SER A 292 27.34 22.85 -4.06
N VAL A 293 27.31 22.58 -2.75
CA VAL A 293 26.14 21.97 -2.09
C VAL A 293 24.86 22.76 -2.36
N ARG A 294 24.92 24.09 -2.21
CA ARG A 294 23.74 24.96 -2.40
C ARG A 294 23.26 24.97 -3.86
N GLU A 295 24.17 24.98 -4.84
CA GLU A 295 23.82 24.86 -6.27
C GLU A 295 23.21 23.49 -6.57
N ALA A 296 23.77 22.41 -6.03
CA ALA A 296 23.29 21.06 -6.24
C ALA A 296 21.92 20.80 -5.60
N VAL A 297 21.61 21.44 -4.46
CA VAL A 297 20.26 21.44 -3.86
C VAL A 297 19.27 22.08 -4.83
N GLN A 298 19.59 23.23 -5.44
CA GLN A 298 18.72 23.87 -6.44
C GLN A 298 18.58 23.05 -7.72
N ALA A 299 19.58 22.24 -8.08
CA ALA A 299 19.49 21.29 -9.19
C ALA A 299 18.63 20.07 -8.84
N PHE A 300 18.62 19.64 -7.57
CA PHE A 300 17.89 18.47 -7.10
C PHE A 300 16.39 18.72 -6.94
N ILE A 301 16.00 19.81 -6.28
CA ILE A 301 14.60 20.11 -5.90
C ILE A 301 13.60 19.91 -7.06
N PRO A 302 13.84 20.42 -8.29
CA PRO A 302 12.90 20.31 -9.42
C PRO A 302 12.70 18.88 -9.94
N THR A 303 13.54 17.95 -9.53
CA THR A 303 13.55 16.56 -9.97
C THR A 303 13.13 15.58 -8.86
N ASN A 304 12.52 16.10 -7.79
CA ASN A 304 12.09 15.33 -6.63
C ASN A 304 10.61 15.57 -6.29
N ILE A 305 9.91 14.47 -6.04
CA ILE A 305 8.49 14.40 -5.69
C ILE A 305 8.35 13.79 -4.30
N PHE A 306 7.46 14.33 -3.47
CA PHE A 306 7.16 13.83 -2.14
C PHE A 306 5.65 13.62 -1.93
N THR A 307 5.27 12.44 -1.46
CA THR A 307 3.89 12.16 -1.03
C THR A 307 3.86 11.94 0.49
N THR A 308 2.96 12.63 1.17
CA THR A 308 2.70 12.41 2.61
C THR A 308 1.38 11.67 2.82
N HIS A 309 1.37 10.73 3.77
CA HIS A 309 0.22 9.88 4.11
C HIS A 309 -0.26 10.07 5.55
N THR A 310 0.38 10.98 6.28
CA THR A 310 0.22 11.12 7.73
C THR A 310 -0.66 12.33 8.03
N PRO A 311 -1.87 12.15 8.62
CA PRO A 311 -2.80 13.25 8.87
C PRO A 311 -2.54 13.98 10.19
N VAL A 312 -1.54 13.56 10.98
CA VAL A 312 -1.26 14.14 12.32
C VAL A 312 0.24 14.39 12.54
N PRO A 313 0.63 15.52 13.17
CA PRO A 313 2.04 15.82 13.43
C PRO A 313 2.79 14.71 14.16
N ALA A 314 2.17 14.10 15.17
CA ALA A 314 2.75 13.03 15.99
C ALA A 314 3.04 11.73 15.22
N GLY A 315 2.43 11.54 14.04
CA GLY A 315 2.68 10.38 13.18
C GLY A 315 3.92 10.53 12.30
N ASN A 316 4.50 11.72 12.21
CA ASN A 316 5.67 11.98 11.36
C ASN A 316 6.96 11.56 12.06
N GLU A 317 7.85 10.88 11.33
CA GLU A 317 9.10 10.39 11.87
C GLU A 317 10.04 11.55 12.23
N ARG A 318 10.57 11.49 13.46
CA ARG A 318 11.53 12.46 14.00
C ARG A 318 12.70 11.73 14.65
N PHE A 319 13.91 12.22 14.38
CA PHE A 319 15.15 11.76 14.97
C PHE A 319 15.75 12.80 15.91
N GLY A 320 16.30 12.33 17.02
CA GLY A 320 17.09 13.17 17.93
C GLY A 320 18.36 13.69 17.25
N ILE A 321 18.83 14.85 17.71
CA ILE A 321 20.04 15.49 17.17
C ILE A 321 21.29 14.63 17.39
N ASP A 322 21.31 13.84 18.47
CA ASP A 322 22.35 12.86 18.78
C ASP A 322 22.50 11.78 17.68
N LEU A 323 21.37 11.24 17.19
CA LEU A 323 21.38 10.30 16.08
C LEU A 323 21.80 10.98 14.77
N MET A 324 21.28 12.18 14.51
CA MET A 324 21.69 12.93 13.31
C MET A 324 23.18 13.24 13.32
N ASP A 325 23.74 13.67 14.45
CA ASP A 325 25.17 13.91 14.62
C ASP A 325 25.98 12.64 14.36
N LYS A 326 25.62 11.54 15.02
CA LYS A 326 26.28 10.23 14.85
C LYS A 326 26.41 9.80 13.39
N TYR A 327 25.35 9.94 12.60
CA TYR A 327 25.31 9.42 11.22
C TYR A 327 25.69 10.44 10.15
N PHE A 328 25.45 11.75 10.36
CA PHE A 328 25.56 12.76 9.32
C PHE A 328 26.56 13.89 9.61
N ARG A 329 27.12 14.00 10.83
CA ARG A 329 28.10 15.06 11.16
C ARG A 329 29.33 15.00 10.26
N ARG A 330 29.90 13.80 10.09
CA ARG A 330 31.04 13.56 9.20
C ARG A 330 30.66 13.71 7.73
N TRP A 331 29.47 13.22 7.36
CA TRP A 331 28.97 13.28 5.99
C TRP A 331 28.81 14.74 5.51
N THR A 332 28.22 15.60 6.34
CA THR A 332 28.07 17.04 6.06
C THR A 332 29.41 17.75 5.94
N GLN A 333 30.37 17.43 6.81
CA GLN A 333 31.74 17.96 6.72
C GLN A 333 32.42 17.57 5.41
N ASN A 334 32.29 16.31 4.97
CA ASN A 334 32.88 15.84 3.72
C ASN A 334 32.28 16.52 2.48
N LEU A 335 31.03 16.97 2.54
CA LEU A 335 30.41 17.77 1.49
C LEU A 335 30.76 19.26 1.56
N GLY A 336 31.39 19.73 2.63
CA GLY A 336 31.58 21.16 2.89
C GLY A 336 30.26 21.89 3.22
N ALA A 337 29.26 21.18 3.76
CA ALA A 337 28.01 21.76 4.22
C ALA A 337 28.10 22.21 5.69
N ASP A 338 27.47 23.33 6.02
CA ASP A 338 27.32 23.75 7.42
C ASP A 338 26.34 22.84 8.18
N TRP A 339 26.62 22.59 9.46
CA TRP A 339 25.78 21.70 10.29
C TRP A 339 24.42 22.30 10.60
N GLY A 340 24.40 23.59 10.93
CA GLY A 340 23.19 24.30 11.28
C GLY A 340 22.29 24.41 10.06
N GLU A 341 22.86 24.70 8.89
CA GLU A 341 22.12 24.68 7.62
C GLU A 341 21.55 23.29 7.33
N PHE A 342 22.33 22.22 7.51
CA PHE A 342 21.85 20.85 7.32
C PHE A 342 20.70 20.49 8.27
N LEU A 343 20.85 20.73 9.57
CA LEU A 343 19.79 20.47 10.55
C LEU A 343 18.55 21.34 10.26
N GLY A 344 18.74 22.57 9.79
CA GLY A 344 17.68 23.48 9.36
C GLY A 344 16.83 22.94 8.21
N LEU A 345 17.32 21.96 7.43
CA LEU A 345 16.52 21.28 6.40
C LEU A 345 15.46 20.34 7.03
N GLY A 346 15.70 19.81 8.23
CA GLY A 346 14.74 18.93 8.92
C GLY A 346 13.93 19.61 10.03
N ARG A 347 14.10 20.92 10.24
CA ARG A 347 13.44 21.69 11.31
C ARG A 347 12.32 22.56 10.79
N GLU A 348 11.21 22.64 11.51
CA GLU A 348 10.13 23.61 11.24
C GLU A 348 10.62 25.02 11.55
N ASN A 349 11.30 25.19 12.68
CA ASN A 349 11.97 26.42 13.08
C ASN A 349 13.50 26.24 13.06
N PRO A 350 14.19 26.62 11.96
CA PRO A 350 15.65 26.50 11.88
C PRO A 350 16.43 27.22 12.98
N GLY A 351 15.82 28.21 13.65
CA GLY A 351 16.43 28.93 14.76
C GLY A 351 16.38 28.19 16.10
N ASP A 352 15.54 27.15 16.25
CA ASP A 352 15.50 26.33 17.45
C ASP A 352 16.54 25.20 17.37
N ASN A 353 17.60 25.32 18.18
CA ASN A 353 18.68 24.33 18.20
C ASN A 353 18.31 23.02 18.92
N ASN A 354 17.21 22.99 19.65
CA ASN A 354 16.73 21.79 20.36
C ASN A 354 15.67 21.02 19.56
N GLU A 355 15.15 21.59 18.48
CA GLU A 355 14.15 20.93 17.66
C GLU A 355 14.74 19.68 16.99
N SER A 356 14.07 18.54 17.18
CA SER A 356 14.39 17.26 16.54
C SER A 356 14.31 17.35 15.02
N PHE A 357 15.03 16.48 14.32
CA PHE A 357 15.02 16.43 12.87
C PHE A 357 13.79 15.68 12.35
N CYS A 358 12.85 16.38 11.71
CA CYS A 358 11.65 15.82 11.10
C CYS A 358 11.88 15.43 9.64
N MET A 359 11.63 14.16 9.33
CA MET A 359 11.83 13.62 7.99
C MET A 359 10.84 14.16 6.96
N THR A 360 9.61 14.49 7.38
CA THR A 360 8.61 15.10 6.51
C THR A 360 8.99 16.52 6.12
N VAL A 361 9.47 17.33 7.07
CA VAL A 361 9.98 18.68 6.79
C VAL A 361 11.19 18.61 5.85
N PHE A 362 12.08 17.64 6.10
CA PHE A 362 13.24 17.39 5.24
C PHE A 362 12.83 17.05 3.80
N ALA A 363 11.83 16.18 3.63
CA ALA A 363 11.30 15.83 2.31
C ALA A 363 10.60 17.01 1.63
N LEU A 364 9.78 17.78 2.35
CA LEU A 364 9.07 18.95 1.84
C LEU A 364 10.03 20.04 1.34
N LYS A 365 11.06 20.38 2.14
CA LYS A 365 12.05 21.40 1.77
C LYS A 365 12.93 21.00 0.58
N LEU A 366 13.00 19.71 0.25
CA LEU A 366 13.81 19.17 -0.83
C LEU A 366 12.99 18.67 -2.03
N SER A 367 11.71 19.05 -2.13
CA SER A 367 10.83 18.62 -3.23
C SER A 367 10.16 19.81 -3.90
N ALA A 368 10.17 19.86 -5.23
CA ALA A 368 9.38 20.83 -5.98
C ALA A 368 7.90 20.45 -6.05
N TYR A 369 7.60 19.16 -5.92
CA TYR A 369 6.26 18.62 -5.99
C TYR A 369 5.95 17.88 -4.69
N ALA A 370 4.89 18.30 -4.00
CA ALA A 370 4.40 17.65 -2.80
C ALA A 370 2.88 17.44 -2.88
N ASN A 371 2.38 16.31 -2.37
CA ASN A 371 0.94 16.05 -2.34
C ASN A 371 0.47 15.22 -1.14
N GLY A 372 -0.78 15.48 -0.74
CA GLY A 372 -1.60 14.57 0.06
C GLY A 372 -2.31 13.51 -0.81
N VAL A 373 -3.06 12.62 -0.17
CA VAL A 373 -3.55 11.36 -0.78
C VAL A 373 -5.08 11.24 -0.89
N SER A 374 -5.77 12.34 -0.59
CA SER A 374 -7.18 12.66 -0.86
C SER A 374 -7.31 14.19 -0.83
N ALA A 375 -8.42 14.75 -1.33
CA ALA A 375 -8.63 16.20 -1.29
C ALA A 375 -8.61 16.74 0.15
N LEU A 376 -9.37 16.12 1.07
CA LEU A 376 -9.42 16.51 2.47
C LEU A 376 -8.03 16.40 3.13
N HIS A 377 -7.27 15.35 2.83
CA HIS A 377 -5.91 15.22 3.36
C HIS A 377 -4.96 16.29 2.82
N GLY A 378 -5.16 16.75 1.58
CA GLY A 378 -4.41 17.89 1.03
C GLY A 378 -4.65 19.16 1.85
N GLU A 379 -5.89 19.42 2.26
CA GLU A 379 -6.24 20.54 3.15
C GLU A 379 -5.59 20.38 4.54
N VAL A 380 -5.77 19.22 5.17
CA VAL A 380 -5.15 18.90 6.47
C VAL A 380 -3.62 19.05 6.42
N SER A 381 -2.99 18.61 5.33
CA SER A 381 -1.54 18.72 5.16
C SER A 381 -1.07 20.17 5.03
N ARG A 382 -1.82 21.03 4.33
CA ARG A 382 -1.50 22.46 4.21
C ARG A 382 -1.61 23.17 5.55
N GLU A 383 -2.66 22.90 6.33
CA GLU A 383 -2.82 23.45 7.67
C GLU A 383 -1.72 22.96 8.62
N MET A 384 -1.42 21.66 8.62
CA MET A 384 -0.40 21.06 9.48
C MET A 384 1.00 21.64 9.25
N TRP A 385 1.35 21.98 8.01
CA TRP A 385 2.67 22.49 7.64
C TRP A 385 2.69 24.00 7.38
N LYS A 386 1.66 24.72 7.84
CA LYS A 386 1.51 26.17 7.68
C LYS A 386 2.72 26.97 8.16
N GLU A 387 3.35 26.55 9.25
CA GLU A 387 4.52 27.23 9.84
C GLU A 387 5.76 27.18 8.94
N LEU A 388 5.83 26.28 7.96
CA LEU A 388 6.91 26.30 6.95
C LEU A 388 6.75 27.46 5.95
N TRP A 389 5.52 27.97 5.78
CA TRP A 389 5.18 29.08 4.89
C TRP A 389 4.27 30.08 5.62
N PRO A 390 4.77 30.77 6.66
CA PRO A 390 3.93 31.62 7.51
C PRO A 390 3.29 32.78 6.73
N GLN A 391 3.96 33.23 5.66
CA GLN A 391 3.50 34.32 4.80
C GLN A 391 2.48 33.91 3.72
N LEU A 392 2.30 32.63 3.43
CA LEU A 392 1.38 32.17 2.37
C LEU A 392 0.02 31.79 2.95
N PRO A 393 -1.12 32.25 2.41
CA PRO A 393 -2.42 31.69 2.76
C PRO A 393 -2.42 30.17 2.63
N ALA A 394 -3.21 29.46 3.45
CA ALA A 394 -3.17 28.00 3.47
C ALA A 394 -3.44 27.36 2.10
N GLY A 395 -4.33 27.94 1.29
CA GLY A 395 -4.61 27.48 -0.08
C GLY A 395 -3.47 27.66 -1.09
N GLU A 396 -2.47 28.49 -0.78
CA GLU A 396 -1.28 28.73 -1.63
C GLU A 396 -0.06 27.91 -1.19
N ILE A 397 -0.14 27.19 -0.07
CA ILE A 397 0.90 26.27 0.36
C ILE A 397 1.08 25.19 -0.73
N PRO A 398 2.31 24.93 -1.22
CA PRO A 398 2.56 24.10 -2.41
C PRO A 398 2.45 22.59 -2.12
N ILE A 399 1.37 22.18 -1.46
CA ILE A 399 1.01 20.79 -1.21
C ILE A 399 -0.32 20.54 -1.93
N GLY A 400 -0.24 19.81 -3.05
CA GLY A 400 -1.40 19.38 -3.82
C GLY A 400 -2.10 18.16 -3.21
N SER A 401 -2.95 17.52 -3.99
CA SER A 401 -3.56 16.24 -3.63
C SER A 401 -3.69 15.36 -4.86
N VAL A 402 -3.27 14.11 -4.75
CA VAL A 402 -3.61 13.05 -5.70
C VAL A 402 -4.32 11.96 -4.93
N THR A 403 -5.62 11.83 -5.16
CA THR A 403 -6.44 10.82 -4.51
C THR A 403 -5.94 9.41 -4.84
N ASN A 404 -5.76 8.61 -3.80
CA ASN A 404 -5.37 7.21 -3.97
C ASN A 404 -6.37 6.44 -4.85
N GLY A 405 -5.85 5.41 -5.53
CA GLY A 405 -6.65 4.43 -6.23
C GLY A 405 -6.16 3.01 -6.00
N VAL A 406 -6.99 2.04 -6.34
CA VAL A 406 -6.67 0.61 -6.21
C VAL A 406 -6.58 -0.06 -7.57
N HIS A 407 -5.75 -1.08 -7.67
CA HIS A 407 -5.52 -1.80 -8.91
C HIS A 407 -6.70 -2.74 -9.25
N PRO A 408 -7.53 -2.44 -10.27
CA PRO A 408 -8.80 -3.15 -10.48
C PRO A 408 -8.63 -4.65 -10.69
N ARG A 409 -7.64 -5.07 -11.50
CA ARG A 409 -7.38 -6.49 -11.77
C ARG A 409 -6.87 -7.28 -10.57
N THR A 410 -6.29 -6.61 -9.58
CA THR A 410 -5.93 -7.26 -8.32
C THR A 410 -7.18 -7.41 -7.46
N TRP A 411 -7.91 -6.31 -7.24
CA TRP A 411 -8.88 -6.27 -6.15
C TRP A 411 -10.30 -6.70 -6.54
N ILE A 412 -10.68 -6.62 -7.81
CA ILE A 412 -11.96 -7.18 -8.28
C ILE A 412 -11.80 -8.70 -8.34
N SER A 413 -12.72 -9.44 -7.72
CA SER A 413 -12.63 -10.89 -7.69
C SER A 413 -12.73 -11.48 -9.10
N HIS A 414 -12.16 -12.67 -9.30
CA HIS A 414 -12.19 -13.33 -10.60
C HIS A 414 -13.63 -13.56 -11.13
N ASP A 415 -14.58 -13.96 -10.28
CA ASP A 415 -15.97 -14.16 -10.73
C ASP A 415 -16.61 -12.86 -11.20
N MET A 416 -16.28 -11.74 -10.55
CA MET A 416 -16.75 -10.41 -10.95
C MET A 416 -16.03 -9.95 -12.23
N LEU A 417 -14.72 -10.14 -12.34
CA LEU A 417 -13.98 -9.84 -13.58
C LEU A 417 -14.56 -10.60 -14.77
N ALA A 418 -14.85 -11.90 -14.62
CA ALA A 418 -15.47 -12.70 -15.69
C ALA A 418 -16.88 -12.22 -16.06
N LEU A 419 -17.64 -11.65 -15.11
CA LEU A 419 -18.90 -10.98 -15.40
C LEU A 419 -18.65 -9.67 -16.17
N LEU A 420 -17.77 -8.80 -15.66
CA LEU A 420 -17.47 -7.50 -16.25
C LEU A 420 -16.88 -7.63 -17.65
N ASP A 421 -15.99 -8.60 -17.89
CA ASP A 421 -15.38 -8.85 -19.21
C ASP A 421 -16.44 -9.14 -20.28
N ARG A 422 -17.48 -9.89 -19.94
CA ARG A 422 -18.59 -10.21 -20.87
C ARG A 422 -19.42 -8.98 -21.24
N TYR A 423 -19.63 -8.05 -20.31
CA TYR A 423 -20.54 -6.91 -20.49
C TYR A 423 -19.83 -5.62 -20.91
N LEU A 424 -18.67 -5.33 -20.33
CA LEU A 424 -17.86 -4.15 -20.61
C LEU A 424 -16.99 -4.35 -21.86
N GLY A 425 -16.65 -5.61 -22.17
CA GLY A 425 -15.90 -6.03 -23.35
C GLY A 425 -14.39 -6.08 -23.12
N PRO A 426 -13.62 -6.54 -24.13
CA PRO A 426 -12.20 -6.88 -23.99
C PRO A 426 -11.30 -5.67 -23.68
N ARG A 427 -11.79 -4.44 -23.88
CA ARG A 427 -11.06 -3.22 -23.51
C ARG A 427 -10.88 -3.08 -22.00
N PHE A 428 -11.82 -3.58 -21.19
CA PHE A 428 -11.68 -3.54 -19.73
C PHE A 428 -10.42 -4.26 -19.26
N CYS A 429 -10.07 -5.35 -19.94
CA CYS A 429 -8.89 -6.14 -19.69
C CYS A 429 -7.56 -5.41 -19.92
N VAL A 430 -7.52 -4.48 -20.88
CA VAL A 430 -6.29 -3.86 -21.39
C VAL A 430 -6.15 -2.39 -21.01
N GLU A 431 -7.27 -1.72 -20.72
CA GLU A 431 -7.35 -0.29 -20.41
C GLU A 431 -8.40 0.00 -19.31
N PRO A 432 -8.30 -0.61 -18.11
CA PRO A 432 -9.31 -0.43 -17.06
C PRO A 432 -9.39 1.02 -16.53
N GLY A 433 -8.38 1.86 -16.82
CA GLY A 433 -8.39 3.29 -16.54
C GLY A 433 -9.32 4.12 -17.42
N SER A 434 -9.80 3.56 -18.54
CA SER A 434 -10.72 4.24 -19.45
C SER A 434 -12.08 4.48 -18.80
N ARG A 435 -12.37 5.75 -18.50
CA ARG A 435 -13.58 6.16 -17.76
C ARG A 435 -14.89 5.75 -18.46
N ASP A 436 -14.92 5.71 -19.78
CA ASP A 436 -16.10 5.35 -20.60
C ASP A 436 -16.47 3.86 -20.51
N ILE A 437 -15.54 3.00 -20.10
CA ILE A 437 -15.82 1.56 -19.95
C ILE A 437 -16.82 1.33 -18.82
N TRP A 438 -16.68 2.08 -17.73
CA TRP A 438 -17.53 1.97 -16.55
C TRP A 438 -18.97 2.42 -16.81
N ASP A 439 -19.21 3.27 -17.81
CA ASP A 439 -20.56 3.69 -18.22
C ASP A 439 -21.39 2.51 -18.78
N ARG A 440 -20.74 1.40 -19.16
CA ARG A 440 -21.43 0.17 -19.61
C ARG A 440 -21.94 -0.69 -18.46
N MET A 441 -21.72 -0.29 -17.21
CA MET A 441 -22.25 -1.00 -16.05
C MET A 441 -23.77 -1.14 -16.08
N ASP A 442 -24.50 -0.22 -16.72
CA ASP A 442 -25.95 -0.30 -16.90
C ASP A 442 -26.41 -1.52 -17.70
N ARG A 443 -25.51 -2.17 -18.45
CA ARG A 443 -25.82 -3.35 -19.26
C ARG A 443 -25.80 -4.65 -18.47
N VAL A 444 -25.15 -4.68 -17.31
CA VAL A 444 -24.98 -5.91 -16.52
C VAL A 444 -26.34 -6.35 -15.97
N SER A 445 -26.75 -7.61 -16.15
CA SER A 445 -28.00 -8.11 -15.55
C SER A 445 -27.97 -8.02 -14.01
N ASP A 446 -29.07 -7.59 -13.40
CA ASP A 446 -29.25 -7.59 -11.94
C ASP A 446 -29.11 -9.02 -11.37
N GLU A 447 -29.70 -10.00 -12.05
CA GLU A 447 -29.70 -11.41 -11.66
C GLU A 447 -28.28 -11.98 -11.65
N GLU A 448 -27.50 -11.72 -12.69
CA GLU A 448 -26.12 -12.17 -12.77
C GLU A 448 -25.21 -11.45 -11.77
N LEU A 449 -25.43 -10.15 -11.55
CA LEU A 449 -24.70 -9.36 -10.55
C LEU A 449 -24.96 -9.91 -9.14
N TRP A 450 -26.22 -10.14 -8.78
CA TRP A 450 -26.60 -10.68 -7.47
C TRP A 450 -26.09 -12.11 -7.25
N ARG A 451 -26.29 -13.02 -8.21
CA ARG A 451 -25.76 -14.39 -8.11
C ARG A 451 -24.25 -14.42 -7.98
N THR A 452 -23.55 -13.52 -8.67
CA THR A 452 -22.09 -13.40 -8.55
C THR A 452 -21.71 -12.93 -7.15
N HIS A 453 -22.45 -12.00 -6.55
CA HIS A 453 -22.30 -11.60 -5.14
C HIS A 453 -22.52 -12.74 -4.15
N GLU A 454 -23.62 -13.48 -4.29
CA GLU A 454 -23.94 -14.59 -3.38
C GLU A 454 -22.84 -15.66 -3.37
N ARG A 455 -22.29 -16.02 -4.53
CA ARG A 455 -21.14 -16.95 -4.62
C ARG A 455 -19.91 -16.46 -3.88
N ARG A 456 -19.62 -15.15 -3.95
CA ARG A 456 -18.46 -14.55 -3.26
C ARG A 456 -18.68 -14.49 -1.75
N ARG A 457 -19.91 -14.19 -1.32
CA ARG A 457 -20.31 -14.26 0.10
C ARG A 457 -20.17 -15.68 0.64
N GLU A 458 -20.65 -16.68 -0.08
CA GLU A 458 -20.49 -18.09 0.29
C GLU A 458 -19.01 -18.48 0.48
N ARG A 459 -18.15 -18.10 -0.46
CA ARG A 459 -16.69 -18.33 -0.34
C ARG A 459 -16.08 -17.63 0.86
N LEU A 460 -16.48 -16.40 1.17
CA LEU A 460 -16.04 -15.68 2.37
C LEU A 460 -16.46 -16.43 3.65
N ILE A 461 -17.68 -16.97 3.71
CA ILE A 461 -18.15 -17.74 4.87
C ILE A 461 -17.34 -19.01 5.05
N VAL A 462 -17.11 -19.79 3.98
CA VAL A 462 -16.27 -20.99 4.03
C VAL A 462 -14.85 -20.66 4.47
N PHE A 463 -14.23 -19.65 3.86
CA PHE A 463 -12.90 -19.18 4.24
C PHE A 463 -12.83 -18.77 5.72
N SER A 464 -13.86 -18.09 6.22
CA SER A 464 -13.93 -17.66 7.62
C SER A 464 -14.02 -18.85 8.58
N ARG A 465 -14.84 -19.86 8.25
CA ARG A 465 -14.95 -21.11 9.02
C ARG A 465 -13.62 -21.87 9.06
N ASP A 466 -12.94 -22.00 7.92
CA ASP A 466 -11.64 -22.68 7.84
C ASP A 466 -10.58 -21.98 8.70
N ARG A 467 -10.54 -20.63 8.66
CA ARG A 467 -9.62 -19.82 9.49
C ARG A 467 -9.94 -19.95 10.98
N LEU A 468 -11.21 -19.94 11.36
CA LEU A 468 -11.63 -20.14 12.75
C LEU A 468 -11.26 -21.53 13.24
N GLY A 469 -11.53 -22.58 12.45
CA GLY A 469 -11.14 -23.95 12.75
C GLY A 469 -9.63 -24.08 12.95
N ALA A 470 -8.82 -23.49 12.06
CA ALA A 470 -7.36 -23.49 12.18
C ALA A 470 -6.86 -22.79 13.46
N SER A 471 -7.44 -21.64 13.83
CA SER A 471 -7.10 -20.94 15.08
C SER A 471 -7.48 -21.78 16.31
N MET A 472 -8.68 -22.35 16.35
CA MET A 472 -9.15 -23.17 17.47
C MET A 472 -8.32 -24.45 17.66
N SER A 473 -7.99 -25.14 16.55
CA SER A 473 -7.11 -26.31 16.58
C SER A 473 -5.73 -25.98 17.15
N ARG A 474 -5.16 -24.83 16.78
CA ARG A 474 -3.88 -24.35 17.32
C ARG A 474 -3.95 -24.06 18.83
N LEU A 475 -5.10 -23.62 19.34
CA LEU A 475 -5.34 -23.40 20.77
C LEU A 475 -5.64 -24.69 21.54
N GLY A 476 -5.65 -25.86 20.88
CA GLY A 476 -5.94 -27.15 21.52
C GLY A 476 -7.40 -27.31 21.95
N ILE A 477 -8.32 -26.58 21.30
CA ILE A 477 -9.76 -26.66 21.58
C ILE A 477 -10.32 -27.99 21.05
N THR A 478 -11.26 -28.59 21.80
CA THR A 478 -11.81 -29.94 21.55
C THR A 478 -12.78 -30.01 20.36
N ASP A 479 -12.97 -31.23 19.82
CA ASP A 479 -13.80 -31.51 18.65
C ASP A 479 -15.23 -30.92 18.67
N PRO A 480 -15.99 -30.92 19.79
CA PRO A 480 -17.34 -30.33 19.81
C PRO A 480 -17.37 -28.82 19.53
N ALA A 481 -16.32 -28.08 19.93
CA ALA A 481 -16.21 -26.66 19.66
C ALA A 481 -15.69 -26.39 18.24
N LEU A 482 -14.87 -27.29 17.68
CA LEU A 482 -14.48 -27.26 16.26
C LEU A 482 -15.68 -27.46 15.33
N ILE A 483 -16.62 -28.34 15.69
CA ILE A 483 -17.88 -28.51 14.96
C ILE A 483 -18.69 -27.20 14.96
N LYS A 484 -18.83 -26.54 16.12
CA LYS A 484 -19.50 -25.23 16.21
C LYS A 484 -18.82 -24.14 15.37
N ALA A 485 -17.50 -24.17 15.25
CA ALA A 485 -16.78 -23.25 14.36
C ALA A 485 -17.09 -23.50 12.88
N GLY A 486 -17.22 -24.77 12.49
CA GLY A 486 -17.68 -25.17 11.14
C GLY A 486 -19.11 -24.74 10.82
N GLU A 487 -19.93 -24.48 11.84
CA GLU A 487 -21.32 -23.99 11.72
C GLU A 487 -21.45 -22.46 11.85
N ALA A 488 -20.36 -21.76 12.19
CA ALA A 488 -20.37 -20.30 12.37
C ALA A 488 -20.70 -19.58 11.05
N LEU A 489 -21.43 -18.46 11.16
CA LEU A 489 -21.89 -17.63 10.04
C LEU A 489 -22.81 -18.38 9.06
N SER A 490 -23.54 -17.65 8.21
CA SER A 490 -24.37 -18.22 7.15
C SER A 490 -24.26 -17.39 5.87
N PRO A 491 -24.19 -18.03 4.68
CA PRO A 491 -24.21 -17.31 3.40
C PRO A 491 -25.56 -16.66 3.08
N SER A 492 -26.64 -17.01 3.79
CA SER A 492 -27.97 -16.41 3.62
C SER A 492 -28.21 -15.15 4.45
N ILE A 493 -27.26 -14.77 5.31
CA ILE A 493 -27.40 -13.67 6.27
C ILE A 493 -26.53 -12.48 5.83
N PHE A 494 -27.07 -11.28 6.04
CA PHE A 494 -26.35 -10.03 5.84
C PHE A 494 -25.02 -10.01 6.59
N THR A 495 -23.93 -9.81 5.86
CA THR A 495 -22.55 -9.83 6.36
C THR A 495 -21.95 -8.43 6.36
N LEU A 496 -21.78 -7.87 7.55
CA LEU A 496 -21.02 -6.65 7.79
C LEU A 496 -19.55 -7.01 8.04
N SER A 497 -18.60 -6.25 7.50
CA SER A 497 -17.19 -6.53 7.73
C SER A 497 -16.38 -5.28 8.05
N PHE A 498 -15.42 -5.45 8.94
CA PHE A 498 -14.44 -4.45 9.33
C PHE A 498 -13.07 -5.10 9.33
N ALA A 499 -12.16 -4.64 8.47
CA ALA A 499 -10.76 -5.08 8.57
C ALA A 499 -9.73 -4.01 8.24
N ARG A 500 -8.95 -3.62 9.24
CA ARG A 500 -7.95 -2.55 9.18
C ARG A 500 -6.85 -2.78 10.24
N ARG A 501 -5.81 -1.95 10.23
CA ARG A 501 -4.92 -1.84 11.39
C ARG A 501 -5.75 -1.36 12.58
N PHE A 502 -5.64 -2.04 13.72
CA PHE A 502 -6.26 -1.61 14.97
C PHE A 502 -5.42 -0.48 15.58
N ALA A 503 -6.08 0.64 15.84
CA ALA A 503 -5.60 1.84 16.52
C ALA A 503 -6.83 2.57 17.08
N THR A 504 -6.66 3.34 18.15
CA THR A 504 -7.76 4.01 18.85
C THR A 504 -8.61 4.89 17.94
N TYR A 505 -7.97 5.70 17.09
CA TYR A 505 -8.69 6.58 16.16
C TYR A 505 -9.49 5.86 15.07
N LYS A 506 -9.25 4.56 14.81
CA LYS A 506 -10.02 3.77 13.82
C LYS A 506 -11.34 3.25 14.38
N ARG A 507 -11.51 3.28 15.71
CA ARG A 507 -12.73 2.91 16.47
C ARG A 507 -13.38 1.61 16.01
N GLY A 508 -12.59 0.53 15.95
CA GLY A 508 -13.09 -0.80 15.60
C GLY A 508 -14.13 -1.36 16.57
N ASN A 509 -14.23 -0.80 17.77
CA ASN A 509 -15.20 -1.16 18.81
C ASN A 509 -16.40 -0.21 18.91
N LEU A 510 -16.62 0.73 17.96
CA LEU A 510 -17.74 1.69 18.03
C LEU A 510 -19.13 1.02 18.11
N LEU A 511 -19.26 -0.17 17.52
CA LEU A 511 -20.47 -0.99 17.66
C LEU A 511 -20.66 -1.53 19.09
N LEU A 512 -19.60 -1.69 19.87
CA LEU A 512 -19.70 -2.16 21.25
C LEU A 512 -20.17 -1.07 22.23
N SER A 513 -20.34 0.17 21.79
CA SER A 513 -20.86 1.27 22.61
C SER A 513 -22.31 1.04 23.06
N ASP A 514 -23.11 0.27 22.31
CA ASP A 514 -24.43 -0.21 22.72
C ASP A 514 -24.53 -1.73 22.49
N PRO A 515 -24.01 -2.55 23.42
CA PRO A 515 -23.91 -4.00 23.24
C PRO A 515 -25.29 -4.66 23.17
N ASP A 516 -26.30 -4.12 23.85
CA ASP A 516 -27.65 -4.68 23.86
C ASP A 516 -28.33 -4.48 22.50
N ARG A 517 -28.15 -3.32 21.88
CA ARG A 517 -28.64 -3.05 20.52
C ARG A 517 -27.92 -3.92 19.49
N LEU A 518 -26.61 -4.12 19.65
CA LEU A 518 -25.86 -5.06 18.81
C LEU A 518 -26.41 -6.49 18.90
N ILE A 519 -26.61 -7.00 20.12
CA ILE A 519 -27.13 -8.35 20.36
C ILE A 519 -28.50 -8.52 19.69
N ARG A 520 -29.39 -7.52 19.80
CA ARG A 520 -30.71 -7.55 19.13
C ARG A 520 -30.59 -7.68 17.61
N LEU A 521 -29.67 -6.96 16.99
CA LEU A 521 -29.44 -7.05 15.54
C LEU A 521 -28.87 -8.42 15.13
N LEU A 522 -27.91 -8.95 15.88
CA LEU A 522 -27.25 -10.24 15.58
C LEU A 522 -28.19 -11.44 15.80
N SER A 523 -29.11 -11.34 16.77
CA SER A 523 -30.08 -12.39 17.13
C SER A 523 -31.46 -12.25 16.47
N SER A 524 -31.66 -11.20 15.66
CA SER A 524 -32.92 -10.95 14.93
C SER A 524 -33.33 -12.14 14.07
N ARG A 525 -34.62 -12.48 14.08
CA ARG A 525 -35.20 -13.55 13.23
C ARG A 525 -35.65 -13.03 11.87
N ASP A 526 -36.08 -11.78 11.80
CA ASP A 526 -36.66 -11.19 10.58
C ASP A 526 -35.58 -10.61 9.66
N MET A 527 -34.59 -9.93 10.24
CA MET A 527 -33.48 -9.30 9.54
C MET A 527 -32.16 -9.60 10.26
N PRO A 528 -31.69 -10.86 10.26
CA PRO A 528 -30.47 -11.24 10.97
C PRO A 528 -29.25 -10.51 10.44
N MET A 529 -28.25 -10.29 11.29
CA MET A 529 -26.95 -9.76 10.90
C MET A 529 -25.83 -10.64 11.41
N GLN A 530 -24.71 -10.68 10.69
CA GLN A 530 -23.46 -11.25 11.17
C GLN A 530 -22.29 -10.31 10.85
N ILE A 531 -21.22 -10.39 11.64
CA ILE A 531 -20.07 -9.50 11.55
C ILE A 531 -18.76 -10.30 11.49
N ILE A 532 -17.89 -9.91 10.57
CA ILE A 532 -16.52 -10.41 10.46
C ILE A 532 -15.55 -9.26 10.73
N PHE A 533 -14.81 -9.37 11.83
CA PHE A 533 -13.67 -8.51 12.15
C PHE A 533 -12.36 -9.18 11.74
N ALA A 534 -11.41 -8.39 11.25
CA ALA A 534 -10.03 -8.85 11.09
C ALA A 534 -9.06 -7.67 11.19
N GLY A 535 -7.79 -7.92 11.50
CA GLY A 535 -6.79 -6.85 11.54
C GLY A 535 -5.72 -7.07 12.60
N LYS A 536 -4.66 -6.27 12.50
CA LYS A 536 -3.50 -6.33 13.39
C LYS A 536 -3.33 -5.02 14.14
N ALA A 537 -2.98 -5.07 15.42
CA ALA A 537 -2.46 -3.93 16.16
C ALA A 537 -0.94 -3.87 16.02
N HIS A 538 -0.33 -2.69 16.08
CA HIS A 538 1.13 -2.61 16.12
C HIS A 538 1.66 -3.29 17.41
N PRO A 539 2.83 -3.97 17.41
CA PRO A 539 3.25 -4.75 18.58
C PRO A 539 3.40 -3.91 19.86
N HIS A 540 3.76 -2.64 19.69
CA HIS A 540 3.90 -1.65 20.78
C HIS A 540 2.60 -0.85 21.06
N ASP A 541 1.52 -1.06 20.31
CA ASP A 541 0.23 -0.39 20.50
C ASP A 541 -0.68 -1.23 21.39
N ILE A 542 -0.46 -1.15 22.70
CA ILE A 542 -1.23 -1.87 23.70
C ILE A 542 -2.73 -1.52 23.64
N PRO A 543 -3.14 -0.23 23.53
CA PRO A 543 -4.55 0.12 23.33
C PRO A 543 -5.17 -0.59 22.12
N GLY A 544 -4.48 -0.64 20.98
CA GLY A 544 -4.94 -1.38 19.80
C GLY A 544 -5.11 -2.89 20.06
N LYS A 545 -4.26 -3.51 20.87
CA LYS A 545 -4.39 -4.93 21.26
C LYS A 545 -5.57 -5.16 22.20
N GLU A 546 -5.85 -4.25 23.13
CA GLU A 546 -7.02 -4.34 24.01
C GLU A 546 -8.33 -4.22 23.23
N LEU A 547 -8.40 -3.39 22.18
CA LEU A 547 -9.58 -3.33 21.29
C LEU A 547 -9.85 -4.69 20.61
N ILE A 548 -8.81 -5.38 20.15
CA ILE A 548 -8.93 -6.72 19.57
C ILE A 548 -9.46 -7.70 20.63
N ARG A 549 -8.89 -7.67 21.83
CA ARG A 549 -9.29 -8.53 22.95
C ARG A 549 -10.75 -8.31 23.33
N GLU A 550 -11.20 -7.06 23.40
CA GLU A 550 -12.59 -6.68 23.68
C GLU A 550 -13.56 -7.29 22.66
N LEU A 551 -13.25 -7.17 21.36
CA LEU A 551 -14.04 -7.77 20.28
C LEU A 551 -14.11 -9.29 20.37
N VAL A 552 -12.98 -9.95 20.68
CA VAL A 552 -12.90 -11.41 20.84
C VAL A 552 -13.68 -11.88 22.08
N HIS A 553 -13.64 -11.12 23.18
CA HIS A 553 -14.45 -11.43 24.37
C HIS A 553 -15.94 -11.30 24.06
N PHE A 554 -16.35 -10.24 23.37
CA PHE A 554 -17.73 -10.07 22.95
C PHE A 554 -18.19 -11.19 21.99
N SER A 555 -17.34 -11.62 21.05
CA SER A 555 -17.64 -12.69 20.09
C SER A 555 -17.87 -14.06 20.73
N ARG A 556 -17.44 -14.25 21.99
CA ARG A 556 -17.57 -15.50 22.76
C ARG A 556 -18.84 -15.57 23.61
N LYS A 557 -19.61 -14.47 23.71
CA LYS A 557 -20.90 -14.47 24.41
C LYS A 557 -21.88 -15.43 23.73
N GLU A 558 -22.67 -16.15 24.52
CA GLU A 558 -23.58 -17.20 24.04
C GLU A 558 -24.63 -16.64 23.06
N GLU A 559 -25.08 -15.40 23.30
CA GLU A 559 -26.12 -14.71 22.55
C GLU A 559 -25.70 -14.33 21.13
N VAL A 560 -24.40 -14.26 20.84
CA VAL A 560 -23.83 -13.83 19.54
C VAL A 560 -22.87 -14.85 18.95
N LEU A 561 -22.71 -16.00 19.60
CA LEU A 561 -21.77 -17.03 19.19
C LEU A 561 -22.06 -17.47 17.75
N GLY A 562 -21.04 -17.43 16.89
CA GLY A 562 -21.18 -17.77 15.47
C GLY A 562 -21.86 -16.70 14.60
N ARG A 563 -22.31 -15.57 15.18
CA ARG A 563 -22.78 -14.38 14.43
C ARG A 563 -21.71 -13.29 14.35
N LEU A 564 -20.82 -13.20 15.33
CA LEU A 564 -19.68 -12.29 15.32
C LEU A 564 -18.41 -13.10 15.41
N VAL A 565 -17.47 -12.87 14.50
CA VAL A 565 -16.18 -13.57 14.48
C VAL A 565 -15.02 -12.61 14.30
N PHE A 566 -13.88 -12.96 14.88
CA PHE A 566 -12.61 -12.27 14.65
C PHE A 566 -11.64 -13.22 13.94
N LEU A 567 -11.13 -12.82 12.78
CA LEU A 567 -10.17 -13.59 11.99
C LEU A 567 -8.75 -13.06 12.22
N GLU A 568 -7.84 -13.97 12.57
CA GLU A 568 -6.44 -13.66 12.82
C GLU A 568 -5.62 -13.55 11.54
N ASP A 569 -4.53 -12.79 11.63
CA ASP A 569 -3.49 -12.66 10.61
C ASP A 569 -4.01 -12.11 9.28
N TYR A 570 -4.70 -10.97 9.35
CA TYR A 570 -5.19 -10.24 8.18
C TYR A 570 -4.05 -9.91 7.20
N ASP A 571 -4.18 -10.42 5.98
CA ASP A 571 -3.24 -10.27 4.87
C ASP A 571 -3.97 -9.96 3.55
N MET A 572 -3.23 -9.84 2.44
CA MET A 572 -3.83 -9.61 1.12
C MET A 572 -4.82 -10.71 0.70
N ASN A 573 -4.54 -11.98 1.00
CA ASN A 573 -5.42 -13.09 0.66
C ASN A 573 -6.78 -12.96 1.37
N MET A 574 -6.76 -12.74 2.68
CA MET A 574 -7.97 -12.48 3.46
C MET A 574 -8.69 -11.21 2.96
N ALA A 575 -7.95 -10.16 2.60
CA ALA A 575 -8.52 -8.95 2.04
C ALA A 575 -9.31 -9.21 0.75
N HIS A 576 -8.87 -10.11 -0.14
CA HIS A 576 -9.62 -10.48 -1.35
C HIS A 576 -10.98 -11.09 -1.02
N TYR A 577 -11.04 -12.04 -0.06
CA TYR A 577 -12.30 -12.64 0.34
C TYR A 577 -13.24 -11.63 1.00
N MET A 578 -12.74 -10.83 1.94
CA MET A 578 -13.58 -9.88 2.68
C MET A 578 -14.07 -8.75 1.77
N THR A 579 -13.19 -8.11 1.00
CA THR A 579 -13.60 -6.99 0.13
C THR A 579 -14.47 -7.40 -1.06
N SER A 580 -14.60 -8.69 -1.36
CA SER A 580 -15.47 -9.17 -2.44
C SER A 580 -16.73 -9.90 -1.98
N GLY A 581 -16.74 -10.45 -0.75
CA GLY A 581 -17.81 -11.29 -0.23
C GLY A 581 -18.69 -10.64 0.84
N SER A 582 -18.27 -9.53 1.45
CA SER A 582 -19.11 -8.81 2.43
C SER A 582 -20.28 -8.11 1.75
N ASP A 583 -21.37 -7.84 2.47
CA ASP A 583 -22.47 -7.02 1.96
C ASP A 583 -22.20 -5.53 2.21
N VAL A 584 -21.70 -5.19 3.41
CA VAL A 584 -21.25 -3.84 3.76
C VAL A 584 -19.84 -3.86 4.32
N TRP A 585 -19.03 -2.90 3.86
CA TRP A 585 -17.72 -2.58 4.38
C TRP A 585 -17.81 -1.38 5.34
N LEU A 586 -17.53 -1.62 6.62
CA LEU A 586 -17.62 -0.62 7.68
C LEU A 586 -16.28 0.07 7.93
N ASN A 587 -16.30 1.40 8.01
CA ASN A 587 -15.13 2.21 8.40
C ASN A 587 -15.56 3.35 9.33
N THR A 588 -15.07 3.35 10.57
CA THR A 588 -15.44 4.30 11.62
C THR A 588 -14.26 5.18 12.11
N PRO A 589 -13.39 5.73 11.22
CA PRO A 589 -12.28 6.55 11.68
C PRO A 589 -12.78 7.84 12.34
N ARG A 590 -12.05 8.38 13.32
CA ARG A 590 -12.23 9.75 13.79
C ARG A 590 -11.81 10.70 12.66
N ARG A 591 -12.69 11.62 12.27
CA ARG A 591 -12.36 12.69 11.31
C ARG A 591 -11.49 13.76 11.98
N PRO A 592 -10.47 14.33 11.30
CA PRO A 592 -9.95 14.02 9.95
C PRO A 592 -8.69 13.12 9.98
N LEU A 593 -8.71 12.04 10.78
CA LEU A 593 -7.52 11.21 11.07
C LEU A 593 -7.33 10.05 10.07
N GLU A 594 -8.18 9.91 9.06
CA GLU A 594 -7.96 9.04 7.91
C GLU A 594 -7.49 9.85 6.69
N ALA A 595 -6.21 9.71 6.32
CA ALA A 595 -5.68 10.41 5.14
C ALA A 595 -6.38 10.00 3.83
N SER A 596 -6.81 8.74 3.70
CA SER A 596 -7.49 8.24 2.49
C SER A 596 -8.32 7.01 2.84
N GLY A 597 -7.79 5.79 2.66
CA GLY A 597 -8.45 4.53 3.01
C GLY A 597 -8.78 3.67 1.79
N THR A 598 -7.80 2.93 1.27
CA THR A 598 -7.98 2.16 0.02
C THR A 598 -8.89 0.94 0.15
N SER A 599 -9.13 0.40 1.34
CA SER A 599 -9.96 -0.81 1.50
C SER A 599 -11.42 -0.62 1.06
N GLY A 600 -12.00 0.56 1.32
CA GLY A 600 -13.34 0.89 0.88
C GLY A 600 -13.47 0.98 -0.66
N MET A 601 -12.40 1.39 -1.34
CA MET A 601 -12.34 1.41 -2.81
C MET A 601 -12.35 -0.02 -3.38
N LYS A 602 -11.59 -0.95 -2.77
CA LYS A 602 -11.57 -2.37 -3.14
C LYS A 602 -12.95 -3.01 -2.98
N ALA A 603 -13.59 -2.73 -1.84
CA ALA A 603 -14.94 -3.19 -1.52
C ALA A 603 -15.95 -2.67 -2.56
N GLY A 604 -15.93 -1.37 -2.81
CA GLY A 604 -16.81 -0.71 -3.76
C GLY A 604 -16.70 -1.24 -5.20
N MET A 605 -15.48 -1.49 -5.68
CA MET A 605 -15.27 -2.07 -7.02
C MET A 605 -15.83 -3.51 -7.15
N ASN A 606 -16.06 -4.21 -6.04
CA ASN A 606 -16.70 -5.53 -6.04
C ASN A 606 -18.23 -5.45 -5.85
N GLY A 607 -18.80 -4.26 -5.67
CA GLY A 607 -20.21 -4.07 -5.34
C GLY A 607 -20.53 -4.24 -3.85
N VAL A 608 -19.53 -4.32 -2.99
CA VAL A 608 -19.72 -4.22 -1.53
C VAL A 608 -19.97 -2.76 -1.18
N LEU A 609 -21.06 -2.47 -0.48
CA LEU A 609 -21.45 -1.10 -0.18
C LEU A 609 -20.67 -0.57 1.02
N ASN A 610 -20.28 0.71 0.98
CA ASN A 610 -19.55 1.33 2.09
C ASN A 610 -20.53 1.95 3.09
N CYS A 611 -20.24 1.79 4.38
CA CYS A 611 -20.83 2.58 5.46
C CYS A 611 -19.67 3.21 6.24
N SER A 612 -19.52 4.53 6.15
CA SER A 612 -18.35 5.18 6.73
C SER A 612 -18.57 6.63 7.14
N VAL A 613 -17.80 7.10 8.12
CA VAL A 613 -17.64 8.53 8.43
C VAL A 613 -17.11 9.27 7.19
N LEU A 614 -17.55 10.50 6.96
CA LEU A 614 -17.07 11.36 5.86
C LEU A 614 -15.64 11.85 6.13
N ASP A 615 -14.68 10.95 5.98
CA ASP A 615 -13.25 11.21 6.15
C ASP A 615 -12.44 10.53 5.03
N GLY A 616 -11.19 10.98 4.85
CA GLY A 616 -10.29 10.48 3.81
C GLY A 616 -10.92 10.48 2.42
N TRP A 617 -10.87 9.32 1.75
CA TRP A 617 -11.43 9.19 0.39
C TRP A 617 -12.96 9.23 0.35
N TRP A 618 -13.63 8.88 1.46
CA TRP A 618 -15.09 8.80 1.48
C TRP A 618 -15.72 10.19 1.49
N ALA A 619 -15.03 11.19 2.04
CA ALA A 619 -15.47 12.59 2.00
C ALA A 619 -15.67 13.11 0.56
N GLU A 620 -14.81 12.72 -0.39
CA GLU A 620 -14.91 13.11 -1.80
C GLU A 620 -15.64 12.07 -2.68
N GLY A 621 -15.68 10.81 -2.24
CA GLY A 621 -16.30 9.71 -2.98
C GLY A 621 -17.79 9.52 -2.70
N TYR A 622 -18.28 9.91 -1.53
CA TYR A 622 -19.62 9.59 -1.06
C TYR A 622 -20.72 10.16 -1.95
N LYS A 623 -21.68 9.29 -2.27
CA LYS A 623 -23.00 9.63 -2.80
C LYS A 623 -24.01 8.68 -2.16
N SER A 624 -25.23 9.16 -1.94
CA SER A 624 -26.29 8.39 -1.27
C SER A 624 -26.71 7.14 -2.06
N ASP A 625 -26.40 7.04 -3.34
CA ASP A 625 -26.67 5.89 -4.20
C ASP A 625 -25.58 4.81 -4.14
N ILE A 626 -24.40 5.06 -3.56
CA ILE A 626 -23.29 4.09 -3.52
C ILE A 626 -22.91 3.59 -2.12
N GLY A 627 -23.60 4.05 -1.07
CA GLY A 627 -23.34 3.65 0.31
C GLY A 627 -24.02 4.59 1.30
N TRP A 628 -23.46 4.66 2.51
CA TRP A 628 -23.97 5.48 3.62
C TRP A 628 -22.86 6.26 4.31
N ALA A 629 -23.21 7.44 4.79
CA ALA A 629 -22.36 8.30 5.61
C ALA A 629 -22.78 8.24 7.07
N ILE A 630 -21.82 8.05 7.98
CA ILE A 630 -22.04 8.17 9.42
C ILE A 630 -21.79 9.64 9.80
N GLY A 631 -22.84 10.33 10.24
CA GLY A 631 -22.81 11.78 10.47
C GLY A 631 -22.83 12.60 9.17
N LEU A 632 -22.63 13.90 9.30
CA LEU A 632 -22.61 14.88 8.20
C LEU A 632 -21.21 15.48 7.97
N GLY A 633 -20.18 14.90 8.59
CA GLY A 633 -18.80 15.36 8.45
C GLY A 633 -18.41 16.41 9.49
N GLU A 634 -19.03 16.34 10.67
CA GLU A 634 -18.75 17.20 11.79
C GLU A 634 -17.39 16.87 12.44
N GLU A 635 -16.76 17.89 13.02
CA GLU A 635 -15.56 17.73 13.84
C GLU A 635 -15.89 18.05 15.29
N TYR A 636 -15.46 17.16 16.19
CA TYR A 636 -15.82 17.20 17.60
C TYR A 636 -14.57 17.47 18.44
N LYS A 637 -14.71 18.30 19.48
CA LYS A 637 -13.65 18.52 20.48
C LYS A 637 -13.62 17.45 21.56
N ASP A 638 -14.79 16.86 21.85
CA ASP A 638 -14.97 15.81 22.85
C ASP A 638 -15.15 14.47 22.14
N GLU A 639 -14.18 13.59 22.32
CA GLU A 639 -14.15 12.26 21.71
C GLU A 639 -15.26 11.35 22.23
N GLU A 640 -15.66 11.46 23.51
CA GLU A 640 -16.72 10.62 24.09
C GLU A 640 -18.09 11.03 23.54
N LEU A 641 -18.32 12.34 23.42
CA LEU A 641 -19.53 12.87 22.78
C LEU A 641 -19.62 12.45 21.31
N GLN A 642 -18.50 12.52 20.58
CA GLN A 642 -18.43 12.04 19.19
C GLN A 642 -18.83 10.57 19.10
N ASP A 643 -18.24 9.71 19.93
CA ASP A 643 -18.50 8.27 19.88
C ASP A 643 -19.96 7.95 20.18
N LYS A 644 -20.57 8.68 21.12
CA LYS A 644 -22.00 8.53 21.41
C LYS A 644 -22.87 8.90 20.19
N ILE A 645 -22.68 10.09 19.63
CA ILE A 645 -23.49 10.60 18.51
C ILE A 645 -23.34 9.70 17.28
N GLU A 646 -22.10 9.36 16.92
CA GLU A 646 -21.83 8.58 15.72
C GLU A 646 -22.19 7.10 15.88
N SER A 647 -22.14 6.54 17.09
CA SER A 647 -22.67 5.21 17.37
C SER A 647 -24.19 5.18 17.22
N GLU A 648 -24.91 6.17 17.77
CA GLU A 648 -26.36 6.30 17.58
C GLU A 648 -26.74 6.42 16.09
N ALA A 649 -26.00 7.25 15.33
CA ALA A 649 -26.19 7.41 13.89
C ALA A 649 -25.92 6.11 13.12
N LEU A 650 -24.85 5.38 13.44
CA LEU A 650 -24.52 4.11 12.82
C LEU A 650 -25.63 3.07 13.04
N TYR A 651 -26.14 2.97 14.26
CA TYR A 651 -27.23 2.06 14.56
C TYR A 651 -28.55 2.43 13.86
N ASP A 652 -28.88 3.71 13.80
CA ASP A 652 -30.06 4.19 13.07
C ASP A 652 -29.96 3.86 11.57
N LEU A 653 -28.79 4.01 10.96
CA LEU A 653 -28.54 3.58 9.57
C LEU A 653 -28.73 2.06 9.41
N LEU A 654 -28.16 1.26 10.31
CA LEU A 654 -28.27 -0.20 10.26
C LEU A 654 -29.73 -0.66 10.34
N GLU A 655 -30.49 -0.13 11.30
CA GLU A 655 -31.87 -0.55 11.60
C GLU A 655 -32.90 -0.02 10.60
N ARG A 656 -32.76 1.23 10.16
CA ARG A 656 -33.81 1.91 9.39
C ARG A 656 -33.57 1.88 7.89
N GLU A 657 -32.32 1.76 7.45
CA GLU A 657 -31.95 1.86 6.04
C GLU A 657 -31.26 0.59 5.53
N ILE A 658 -30.12 0.21 6.10
CA ILE A 658 -29.23 -0.82 5.56
C ILE A 658 -29.91 -2.20 5.58
N LEU A 659 -30.31 -2.68 6.77
CA LEU A 659 -30.95 -4.00 6.89
C LEU A 659 -32.29 -4.07 6.15
N PRO A 660 -33.21 -3.09 6.27
CA PRO A 660 -34.45 -3.10 5.49
C PRO A 660 -34.23 -3.11 3.98
N THR A 661 -33.26 -2.34 3.47
CA THR A 661 -32.93 -2.33 2.03
C THR A 661 -32.35 -3.67 1.62
N PHE A 662 -31.46 -4.25 2.43
CA PHE A 662 -30.85 -5.54 2.15
C PHE A 662 -31.86 -6.67 2.17
N TYR A 663 -32.88 -6.68 3.03
CA TYR A 663 -33.86 -7.76 3.18
C TYR A 663 -35.15 -7.58 2.38
N ARG A 664 -35.40 -6.39 1.82
CA ARG A 664 -36.51 -6.18 0.88
C ARG A 664 -36.30 -7.01 -0.38
N ARG A 665 -37.27 -7.86 -0.72
CA ARG A 665 -37.22 -8.76 -1.89
C ARG A 665 -38.37 -8.46 -2.83
N GLY A 666 -38.08 -8.49 -4.14
CA GLY A 666 -39.12 -8.53 -5.17
C GLY A 666 -39.84 -9.87 -5.24
N ARG A 667 -40.79 -10.02 -6.16
CA ARG A 667 -41.54 -11.29 -6.38
C ARG A 667 -40.64 -12.45 -6.83
N ASP A 668 -39.52 -12.13 -7.44
CA ASP A 668 -38.48 -13.05 -7.92
C ASP A 668 -37.42 -13.38 -6.85
N GLY A 669 -37.55 -12.83 -5.63
CA GLY A 669 -36.58 -13.04 -4.55
C GLY A 669 -35.30 -12.21 -4.71
N ILE A 670 -35.29 -11.16 -5.53
CA ILE A 670 -34.10 -10.35 -5.81
C ILE A 670 -34.19 -8.97 -5.11
N PRO A 671 -33.12 -8.49 -4.46
CA PRO A 671 -33.09 -7.17 -3.82
C PRO A 671 -32.74 -6.05 -4.82
N ARG A 672 -33.71 -5.62 -5.63
CA ARG A 672 -33.49 -4.63 -6.71
C ARG A 672 -32.89 -3.30 -6.22
N ASP A 673 -33.39 -2.76 -5.11
CA ASP A 673 -32.88 -1.51 -4.52
C ASP A 673 -31.41 -1.65 -4.09
N TRP A 674 -31.04 -2.80 -3.53
CA TRP A 674 -29.66 -3.10 -3.15
C TRP A 674 -28.76 -3.21 -4.38
N ILE A 675 -29.19 -3.95 -5.40
CA ILE A 675 -28.42 -4.17 -6.63
C ILE A 675 -28.21 -2.86 -7.39
N ALA A 676 -29.20 -1.97 -7.40
CA ALA A 676 -29.06 -0.64 -7.97
C ALA A 676 -27.89 0.12 -7.29
N LYS A 677 -27.81 0.08 -5.96
CA LYS A 677 -26.67 0.66 -5.23
C LYS A 677 -25.36 -0.04 -5.54
N MET A 678 -25.35 -1.38 -5.63
CA MET A 678 -24.15 -2.14 -5.99
C MET A 678 -23.60 -1.73 -7.37
N ARG A 679 -24.48 -1.62 -8.37
CA ARG A 679 -24.15 -1.20 -9.73
C ARG A 679 -23.59 0.21 -9.75
N ALA A 680 -24.25 1.15 -9.07
CA ALA A 680 -23.80 2.53 -8.95
C ALA A 680 -22.42 2.61 -8.26
N SER A 681 -22.21 1.82 -7.21
CA SER A 681 -20.95 1.71 -6.48
C SER A 681 -19.81 1.22 -7.39
N ILE A 682 -19.99 0.10 -8.09
CA ILE A 682 -18.99 -0.43 -9.03
C ILE A 682 -18.64 0.59 -10.11
N GLY A 683 -19.66 1.20 -10.74
CA GLY A 683 -19.44 2.17 -11.82
C GLY A 683 -18.73 3.44 -11.35
N SER A 684 -19.21 4.05 -10.25
CA SER A 684 -18.64 5.29 -9.71
C SER A 684 -17.23 5.07 -9.16
N ILE A 685 -17.01 4.00 -8.41
CA ILE A 685 -15.73 3.74 -7.76
C ILE A 685 -14.70 3.22 -8.76
N GLY A 686 -15.09 2.32 -9.68
CA GLY A 686 -14.24 1.86 -10.77
C GLY A 686 -13.71 3.02 -11.62
N ARG A 687 -14.59 3.98 -11.94
CA ARG A 687 -14.26 5.17 -12.73
C ARG A 687 -13.32 6.14 -12.01
N ASN A 688 -13.59 6.43 -10.74
CA ASN A 688 -12.93 7.53 -10.05
C ASN A 688 -11.77 7.07 -9.17
N PHE A 689 -11.76 5.85 -8.64
CA PHE A 689 -10.77 5.40 -7.65
C PHE A 689 -9.90 4.24 -8.15
N SER A 690 -9.69 4.16 -9.47
CA SER A 690 -8.68 3.26 -10.04
C SER A 690 -7.27 3.84 -9.87
N SER A 691 -6.30 2.97 -9.61
CA SER A 691 -4.88 3.34 -9.58
C SER A 691 -4.35 3.79 -10.95
N HIS A 692 -5.04 3.45 -12.04
CA HIS A 692 -4.70 3.90 -13.39
C HIS A 692 -4.90 5.41 -13.51
N ARG A 693 -6.08 5.90 -13.10
CA ARG A 693 -6.39 7.32 -12.97
C ARG A 693 -5.35 8.03 -12.09
N MET A 694 -5.07 7.46 -10.92
CA MET A 694 -4.08 8.00 -9.98
C MET A 694 -2.71 8.19 -10.65
N LEU A 695 -2.21 7.20 -11.40
CA LEU A 695 -0.88 7.28 -12.03
C LEU A 695 -0.84 8.16 -13.27
N GLU A 696 -1.93 8.27 -14.00
CA GLU A 696 -2.06 9.28 -15.05
C GLU A 696 -1.98 10.69 -14.46
N GLU A 697 -2.59 10.94 -13.31
CA GLU A 697 -2.50 12.21 -12.57
C GLU A 697 -1.08 12.46 -12.05
N TYR A 698 -0.44 11.49 -11.38
CA TYR A 698 0.97 11.60 -10.97
C TYR A 698 1.89 11.87 -12.17
N TYR A 699 1.69 11.15 -13.27
CA TYR A 699 2.53 11.31 -14.45
C TYR A 699 2.37 12.69 -15.07
N GLY A 700 1.13 13.15 -15.26
CA GLY A 700 0.82 14.44 -15.87
C GLY A 700 1.25 15.63 -15.01
N ALA A 701 0.95 15.59 -13.71
CA ALA A 701 1.19 16.70 -12.79
C ALA A 701 2.62 16.75 -12.25
N TYR A 702 3.29 15.60 -12.07
CA TYR A 702 4.56 15.54 -11.33
C TYR A 702 5.69 14.88 -12.12
N TYR A 703 5.54 13.63 -12.59
CA TYR A 703 6.68 12.91 -13.17
C TYR A 703 7.14 13.51 -14.50
N LYS A 704 6.22 13.80 -15.43
CA LYS A 704 6.58 14.38 -16.74
C LYS A 704 7.23 15.76 -16.57
N PRO A 705 6.70 16.71 -15.77
CA PRO A 705 7.38 17.97 -15.48
C PRO A 705 8.76 17.78 -14.84
N ALA A 706 8.89 16.92 -13.82
CA ALA A 706 10.17 16.68 -13.14
C ALA A 706 11.24 16.11 -14.09
N MET A 707 10.86 15.15 -14.94
CA MET A 707 11.78 14.56 -15.93
C MET A 707 12.20 15.57 -17.01
N ALA A 708 11.26 16.39 -17.49
CA ALA A 708 11.54 17.45 -18.46
C ALA A 708 12.51 18.48 -17.87
N GLU A 709 12.29 18.89 -16.63
CA GLU A 709 13.14 19.87 -15.95
C GLU A 709 14.54 19.34 -15.67
N GLY A 710 14.67 18.08 -15.22
CA GLY A 710 15.97 17.44 -15.07
C GLY A 710 16.75 17.35 -16.39
N SER A 711 16.06 17.08 -17.49
CA SER A 711 16.69 17.06 -18.83
C SER A 711 17.17 18.45 -19.24
N ARG A 712 16.35 19.48 -19.00
CA ARG A 712 16.68 20.88 -19.30
C ARG A 712 17.87 21.39 -18.50
N LEU A 713 17.84 21.19 -17.17
CA LEU A 713 18.92 21.61 -16.27
C LEU A 713 20.26 20.96 -16.65
N LYS A 714 20.25 19.66 -16.99
CA LYS A 714 21.45 18.95 -17.42
C LYS A 714 21.98 19.47 -18.76
N ALA A 715 21.09 19.76 -19.72
CA ALA A 715 21.47 20.28 -21.04
C ALA A 715 22.15 21.67 -20.95
N GLU A 716 21.76 22.50 -19.99
CA GLU A 716 22.33 23.83 -19.75
C GLU A 716 23.52 23.81 -18.78
N GLY A 717 24.04 22.64 -18.39
CA GLY A 717 25.12 22.53 -17.41
C GLY A 717 24.75 23.15 -16.05
N TYR A 718 23.47 23.12 -15.68
CA TYR A 718 22.88 23.70 -14.46
C TYR A 718 23.05 25.22 -14.31
N ALA A 719 23.27 25.95 -15.41
CA ALA A 719 23.35 27.41 -15.39
C ALA A 719 22.12 28.06 -14.72
N SER A 720 20.93 27.53 -15.00
CA SER A 720 19.67 27.95 -14.36
C SER A 720 19.68 27.79 -12.83
N SER A 721 20.21 26.67 -12.31
CA SER A 721 20.29 26.42 -10.85
C SER A 721 21.25 27.41 -10.16
N ARG A 722 22.38 27.73 -10.81
CA ARG A 722 23.33 28.74 -10.31
C ARG A 722 22.71 30.14 -10.31
N ALA A 723 22.02 30.49 -11.39
CA ALA A 723 21.34 31.78 -11.52
C ALA A 723 20.24 31.95 -10.47
N LEU A 724 19.45 30.90 -10.22
CA LEU A 724 18.43 30.90 -9.16
C LEU A 724 19.04 31.10 -7.79
N LEU A 725 20.12 30.40 -7.45
CA LEU A 725 20.80 30.58 -6.17
C LEU A 725 21.29 32.03 -6.00
N GLY A 726 21.91 32.60 -7.04
CA GLY A 726 22.35 33.99 -7.02
C GLY A 726 21.19 34.99 -6.84
N TYR A 727 20.04 34.72 -7.46
CA TYR A 727 18.82 35.49 -7.23
C TYR A 727 18.32 35.39 -5.79
N LEU A 728 18.25 34.17 -5.22
CA LEU A 728 17.78 33.95 -3.86
C LEU A 728 18.69 34.64 -2.82
N ASP A 729 20.01 34.57 -2.98
CA ASP A 729 20.96 35.24 -2.10
C ASP A 729 20.83 36.77 -2.18
N ARG A 730 20.64 37.30 -3.39
CA ARG A 730 20.37 38.72 -3.60
C ARG A 730 19.05 39.15 -2.98
N ALA A 731 17.98 38.39 -3.20
CA ALA A 731 16.67 38.65 -2.62
C ALA A 731 16.75 38.67 -1.10
N LYS A 732 17.37 37.66 -0.47
CA LYS A 732 17.48 37.54 0.99
C LYS A 732 18.30 38.67 1.63
N SER A 733 19.40 39.09 0.99
CA SER A 733 20.25 40.18 1.48
C SER A 733 19.63 41.57 1.31
N LEU A 734 18.85 41.78 0.25
CA LEU A 734 18.19 43.06 -0.04
C LEU A 734 16.77 43.16 0.52
N TRP A 735 16.14 42.05 0.93
CA TRP A 735 14.75 42.04 1.43
C TRP A 735 14.48 43.04 2.55
N PRO A 736 15.37 43.22 3.55
CA PRO A 736 15.15 44.23 4.61
C PRO A 736 15.14 45.68 4.11
N GLN A 737 15.61 45.93 2.88
CA GLN A 737 15.61 47.25 2.24
C GLN A 737 14.36 47.50 1.39
N VAL A 738 13.53 46.49 1.16
CA VAL A 738 12.28 46.63 0.40
C VAL A 738 11.25 47.30 1.31
N ALA A 739 10.72 48.44 0.88
CA ALA A 739 9.68 49.17 1.58
C ALA A 739 8.55 49.55 0.61
N ILE A 740 7.31 49.45 1.08
CA ILE A 740 6.15 50.00 0.37
C ILE A 740 6.17 51.51 0.60
N THR A 741 6.51 52.29 -0.43
CA THR A 741 6.60 53.75 -0.34
C THR A 741 5.27 54.46 -0.60
N GLU A 742 4.37 53.83 -1.36
CA GLU A 742 3.05 54.38 -1.71
C GLU A 742 2.08 53.22 -2.02
N VAL A 743 0.83 53.32 -1.56
CA VAL A 743 -0.28 52.44 -1.95
C VAL A 743 -1.37 53.31 -2.56
N ARG A 744 -1.79 53.02 -3.80
CA ARG A 744 -2.90 53.68 -4.49
C ARG A 744 -4.00 52.67 -4.74
N ASP A 745 -5.23 53.05 -4.42
CA ASP A 745 -6.43 52.27 -4.68
C ASP A 745 -7.43 53.18 -5.43
N ASP A 746 -7.97 52.68 -6.54
CA ASP A 746 -8.99 53.33 -7.37
C ASP A 746 -10.35 52.61 -7.30
N ALA A 747 -10.51 51.66 -6.37
CA ALA A 747 -11.77 51.00 -6.12
C ALA A 747 -12.83 51.99 -5.60
N PRO A 748 -14.01 52.07 -6.23
CA PRO A 748 -15.11 52.84 -5.67
C PRO A 748 -15.62 52.18 -4.36
N PRO A 749 -16.08 52.98 -3.39
CA PRO A 749 -16.46 52.51 -2.05
C PRO A 749 -17.66 51.56 -2.02
#